data_AF-A0A2D6LUM6-F1
#
_entry.id   AF-A0A2D6LUM6-F1
#
_cell.length_a   1.000
_cell.length_b   1.000
_cell.length_c   1.000
_cell.angle_alpha   90.00
_cell.angle_beta   90.00
_cell.angle_gamma   90.00
#
_symmetry.space_group_name_H-M   'P 1'
#
loop_
_entity.id
_entity.type
_entity.pdbx_description
1 polymer ?
#
loop_
_entity_poly.entity_id
_entity_poly.type
_entity_poly.pdbx_seq_one_letter_code
_entity_poly.pdbx_strand_id
1 'polypeptide(L)'
;MSKKEKEFTIEDLPGVGATTAEKLKNSGYDNLMSIATASPGELVELTGVGENVAKRIIHVARTKLDMGFETGEDILKKRDQVIKITTGCKAFDDMLKGGFETGAISECFGEFGSSKTQIAHALAVNVQLSEEKGGANGMAVFVDGEATFRPERIKQFSEKLGLDPIETLKKIKVARAFNSDHQMLVAEKVEDLIKEGNPIKLVIIDSLTAHFRADFIGRGELSNRQQKLNKHMHVLMKLADRYNLCVYVTNQVMSKPDTFFGDPTAAIGGNIVGHNCVTSDTLIQISNGLIKPISEIYNYNEITNYNLNDNLENKKSKIGTVVVRNYKGELYTLKTTHKIKCSGKHRFFKINDFKIEEVRTENLKEGDYIAHSFNLEITGEPQELPKREITKLVKIKKEGSELLKKEIIERKLTRKDVCKNMSITPRQFRRVLNQEYPTNLNNFTELTKNGFSKQILQYAEQVITNKHKEFILPEILDNNFAQILGYFLGDGNFEERALRFRDARYDVLETYNNLFEEVFKVKGNISKVSNKNCFNLNINNKTIRNFTKDIMKDIFDYVAKSPKGCIASFIKGFFDAEGSVDKKYPKVSASQKDEIVLRYMQLFLDRLGIRSSIRGYKHNGNPIFHIDIKSLKDVMNYGIKIGVSAKDKKETLNEWIKYCEKSYTQEMTAIKRTDIWNLIKDFGIYPSKVMRPRPKSYKYIGERELNKVIKTLIREKPKDDKAREKLNFLITLVNSEIKFEKINKITTEDYDGVLYDFSVPKTENYIANGFCSHNSQTRIYLRKGKKGSRVAKLIDSPWIEDSECAFRVTEGGLEDV
;
A
#
# COMPACT_ATOMS: atom_id res chain seq x y z
N MET A 1 -2.33 -4.31 -51.08
CA MET A 1 -3.43 -3.68 -50.32
C MET A 1 -3.62 -4.45 -49.02
N SER A 2 -3.08 -3.96 -47.91
CA SER A 2 -3.36 -4.53 -46.59
C SER A 2 -4.80 -4.16 -46.21
N LYS A 3 -5.59 -5.16 -45.79
CA LYS A 3 -6.92 -4.93 -45.22
C LYS A 3 -6.73 -4.10 -43.94
N LYS A 4 -7.27 -2.87 -43.89
CA LYS A 4 -7.46 -2.15 -42.62
C LYS A 4 -8.44 -2.98 -41.78
N GLU A 5 -7.98 -3.49 -40.64
CA GLU A 5 -8.86 -4.10 -39.63
C GLU A 5 -9.86 -3.05 -39.16
N LYS A 6 -11.13 -3.46 -39.03
CA LYS A 6 -12.22 -2.59 -38.57
C LYS A 6 -12.00 -2.29 -37.08
N GLU A 7 -11.90 -1.02 -36.73
CA GLU A 7 -11.66 -0.55 -35.35
C GLU A 7 -12.79 -1.01 -34.42
N PHE A 8 -12.45 -1.58 -33.26
CA PHE A 8 -13.42 -2.08 -32.29
C PHE A 8 -14.02 -0.90 -31.51
N THR A 9 -15.34 -0.73 -31.56
CA THR A 9 -16.05 0.43 -31.00
C THR A 9 -16.98 0.03 -29.86
N ILE A 10 -17.66 1.00 -29.24
CA ILE A 10 -18.63 0.75 -28.16
C ILE A 10 -19.79 -0.12 -28.61
N GLU A 11 -20.20 0.02 -29.87
CA GLU A 11 -21.31 -0.74 -30.46
C GLU A 11 -20.95 -2.23 -30.65
N ASP A 12 -19.66 -2.57 -30.57
CA ASP A 12 -19.16 -3.93 -30.62
C ASP A 12 -19.10 -4.59 -29.22
N LEU A 13 -19.44 -3.86 -28.14
CA LEU A 13 -19.45 -4.41 -26.78
C LEU A 13 -20.66 -5.32 -26.53
N PRO A 14 -20.47 -6.47 -25.87
CA PRO A 14 -21.54 -7.44 -25.68
C PRO A 14 -22.61 -6.90 -24.73
N GLY A 15 -23.85 -6.88 -25.23
CA GLY A 15 -25.00 -6.32 -24.51
C GLY A 15 -25.20 -4.82 -24.72
N VAL A 16 -24.43 -4.18 -25.61
CA VAL A 16 -24.62 -2.78 -26.02
C VAL A 16 -25.30 -2.75 -27.39
N GLY A 17 -26.62 -2.54 -27.41
CA GLY A 17 -27.36 -2.24 -28.64
C GLY A 17 -27.29 -0.76 -29.01
N ALA A 18 -27.82 -0.37 -30.17
CA ALA A 18 -27.80 1.02 -30.65
C ALA A 18 -28.33 2.03 -29.61
N THR A 19 -29.42 1.72 -28.91
CA THR A 19 -30.01 2.57 -27.86
C THR A 19 -29.14 2.66 -26.61
N THR A 20 -28.48 1.57 -26.22
CA THR A 20 -27.53 1.55 -25.09
C THR A 20 -26.26 2.31 -25.44
N ALA A 21 -25.75 2.16 -26.67
CA ALA A 21 -24.60 2.89 -27.17
C ALA A 21 -24.87 4.40 -27.22
N GLU A 22 -26.07 4.80 -27.66
CA GLU A 22 -26.48 6.20 -27.71
C GLU A 22 -26.60 6.81 -26.30
N LYS A 23 -27.21 6.09 -25.33
CA LYS A 23 -27.23 6.52 -23.92
C LYS A 23 -25.84 6.65 -23.31
N LEU A 24 -24.94 5.72 -23.63
CA LEU A 24 -23.55 5.76 -23.18
C LEU A 24 -22.81 6.97 -23.76
N LYS A 25 -22.91 7.18 -25.07
CA LYS A 25 -22.31 8.33 -25.78
C LYS A 25 -22.82 9.65 -25.21
N ASN A 26 -24.13 9.79 -25.02
CA ASN A 26 -24.77 10.99 -24.44
C ASN A 26 -24.39 11.24 -22.97
N SER A 27 -23.93 10.20 -22.26
CA SER A 27 -23.50 10.28 -20.86
C SER A 27 -21.98 10.38 -20.71
N GLY A 28 -21.25 10.67 -21.78
CA GLY A 28 -19.80 10.83 -21.76
C GLY A 28 -18.98 9.54 -21.86
N TYR A 29 -19.64 8.41 -22.10
CA TYR A 29 -19.02 7.10 -22.34
C TYR A 29 -18.94 6.81 -23.85
N ASP A 30 -18.13 7.60 -24.54
CA ASP A 30 -18.04 7.68 -26.01
C ASP A 30 -16.85 6.93 -26.62
N ASN A 31 -16.02 6.29 -25.80
CA ASN A 31 -14.98 5.36 -26.24
C ASN A 31 -14.79 4.20 -25.25
N LEU A 32 -14.09 3.15 -25.66
CA LEU A 32 -13.84 1.98 -24.80
C LEU A 32 -13.18 2.35 -23.47
N MET A 33 -12.29 3.36 -23.42
CA MET A 33 -11.53 3.74 -22.22
C MET A 33 -12.42 4.34 -21.14
N SER A 34 -13.37 5.19 -21.56
CA SER A 34 -14.40 5.73 -20.66
C SER A 34 -15.25 4.62 -20.05
N ILE A 35 -15.59 3.57 -20.83
CA ILE A 35 -16.36 2.41 -20.35
C ILE A 35 -15.50 1.51 -19.45
N ALA A 36 -14.23 1.30 -19.78
CA ALA A 36 -13.31 0.48 -19.01
C ALA A 36 -13.02 1.07 -17.61
N THR A 37 -13.09 2.39 -17.47
CA THR A 37 -12.85 3.10 -16.21
C THR A 37 -14.12 3.35 -15.38
N ALA A 38 -15.30 3.06 -15.95
CA ALA A 38 -16.59 3.15 -15.28
C ALA A 38 -16.76 2.11 -14.16
N SER A 39 -17.61 2.42 -13.18
CA SER A 39 -18.11 1.42 -12.23
C SER A 39 -19.35 0.71 -12.78
N PRO A 40 -19.61 -0.55 -12.36
CA PRO A 40 -20.83 -1.25 -12.75
C PRO A 40 -22.11 -0.51 -12.35
N GLY A 41 -22.12 0.15 -11.19
CA GLY A 41 -23.27 0.92 -10.70
C GLY A 41 -23.61 2.11 -11.59
N GLU A 42 -22.60 2.89 -12.00
CA GLU A 42 -22.79 4.03 -12.92
C GLU A 42 -23.36 3.57 -14.27
N LEU A 43 -22.85 2.46 -14.81
CA LEU A 43 -23.37 1.91 -16.08
C LEU A 43 -24.81 1.42 -15.97
N VAL A 44 -25.18 0.79 -14.86
CA VAL A 44 -26.56 0.36 -14.60
C VAL A 44 -27.48 1.57 -14.55
N GLU A 45 -27.11 2.62 -13.81
CA GLU A 45 -27.89 3.83 -13.64
C GLU A 45 -28.09 4.60 -14.96
N LEU A 46 -27.04 4.70 -15.79
CA LEU A 46 -27.08 5.48 -17.03
C LEU A 46 -27.76 4.75 -18.20
N THR A 47 -27.63 3.43 -18.26
CA THR A 47 -28.12 2.67 -19.42
C THR A 47 -29.38 1.86 -19.14
N GLY A 48 -29.66 1.56 -17.87
CA GLY A 48 -30.73 0.66 -17.45
C GLY A 48 -30.42 -0.83 -17.69
N VAL A 49 -29.17 -1.18 -18.05
CA VAL A 49 -28.77 -2.59 -18.21
C VAL A 49 -28.63 -3.26 -16.85
N GLY A 50 -28.86 -4.57 -16.79
CA GLY A 50 -28.65 -5.34 -15.56
C GLY A 50 -27.18 -5.36 -15.12
N GLU A 51 -26.94 -5.46 -13.82
CA GLU A 51 -25.59 -5.34 -13.22
C GLU A 51 -24.58 -6.34 -13.79
N ASN A 52 -25.02 -7.56 -14.11
CA ASN A 52 -24.16 -8.58 -14.75
C ASN A 52 -23.77 -8.20 -16.19
N VAL A 53 -24.64 -7.49 -16.91
CA VAL A 53 -24.38 -6.99 -18.25
C VAL A 53 -23.43 -5.81 -18.17
N ALA A 54 -23.64 -4.86 -17.24
CA ALA A 54 -22.71 -3.75 -16.99
C ALA A 54 -21.29 -4.23 -16.67
N LYS A 55 -21.14 -5.21 -15.76
CA LYS A 55 -19.84 -5.83 -15.44
C LYS A 55 -19.18 -6.44 -16.68
N ARG A 56 -19.96 -7.09 -17.54
CA ARG A 56 -19.46 -7.73 -18.76
C ARG A 56 -19.02 -6.71 -19.81
N ILE A 57 -19.79 -5.62 -19.98
CA ILE A 57 -19.45 -4.49 -20.86
C ILE A 57 -18.11 -3.87 -20.44
N ILE A 58 -17.94 -3.57 -19.15
CA ILE A 58 -16.69 -3.01 -18.60
C ILE A 58 -15.53 -3.98 -18.79
N HIS A 59 -15.74 -5.26 -18.50
CA HIS A 59 -14.72 -6.29 -18.61
C HIS A 59 -14.20 -6.41 -20.05
N VAL A 60 -15.10 -6.49 -21.04
CA VAL A 60 -14.69 -6.60 -22.45
C VAL A 60 -14.02 -5.32 -22.95
N ALA A 61 -14.48 -4.15 -22.52
CA ALA A 61 -13.78 -2.89 -22.80
C ALA A 61 -12.33 -2.88 -22.26
N ARG A 62 -12.11 -3.37 -21.03
CA ARG A 62 -10.77 -3.49 -20.44
C ARG A 62 -9.86 -4.46 -21.19
N THR A 63 -10.39 -5.63 -21.56
CA THR A 63 -9.62 -6.65 -22.28
C THR A 63 -9.25 -6.20 -23.69
N LYS A 64 -10.06 -5.32 -24.32
CA LYS A 64 -9.82 -4.80 -25.67
C LYS A 64 -8.87 -3.61 -25.74
N LEU A 65 -8.70 -2.86 -24.65
CA LEU A 65 -7.83 -1.69 -24.59
C LEU A 65 -6.36 -2.01 -24.29
N ASP A 66 -6.02 -3.28 -24.07
CA ASP A 66 -4.70 -3.71 -23.62
C ASP A 66 -4.15 -2.80 -22.50
N MET A 67 -4.93 -2.70 -21.40
CA MET A 67 -4.58 -1.94 -20.20
C MET A 67 -3.43 -2.62 -19.42
N GLY A 68 -2.30 -2.83 -20.09
CA GLY A 68 -1.06 -3.41 -19.58
C GLY A 68 -0.13 -2.38 -18.93
N PHE A 69 1.11 -2.82 -18.70
CA PHE A 69 2.19 -2.02 -18.13
C PHE A 69 2.73 -1.02 -19.17
N GLU A 70 3.07 0.18 -18.72
CA GLU A 70 3.79 1.17 -19.51
C GLU A 70 5.24 1.22 -19.05
N THR A 71 6.19 1.23 -19.97
CA THR A 71 7.59 1.35 -19.61
C THR A 71 7.89 2.78 -19.14
N GLY A 72 9.00 2.98 -18.42
CA GLY A 72 9.46 4.33 -18.08
C GLY A 72 9.69 5.21 -19.31
N GLU A 73 10.00 4.60 -20.46
CA GLU A 73 10.10 5.30 -21.75
C GLU A 73 8.73 5.76 -22.26
N ASP A 74 7.68 4.95 -22.10
CA ASP A 74 6.31 5.32 -22.49
C ASP A 74 5.76 6.44 -21.61
N ILE A 75 6.06 6.40 -20.30
CA ILE A 75 5.74 7.49 -19.37
C ILE A 75 6.55 8.74 -19.71
N LEU A 76 7.83 8.62 -20.08
CA LEU A 76 8.63 9.75 -20.53
C LEU A 76 8.03 10.38 -21.80
N LYS A 77 7.64 9.57 -22.79
CA LYS A 77 6.94 10.02 -24.01
C LYS A 77 5.61 10.70 -23.71
N LYS A 78 4.87 10.26 -22.69
CA LYS A 78 3.67 10.96 -22.21
C LYS A 78 4.02 12.28 -21.53
N ARG A 79 5.10 12.32 -20.76
CA ARG A 79 5.59 13.55 -20.12
C ARG A 79 6.13 14.56 -21.13
N ASP A 80 6.63 14.12 -22.29
CA ASP A 80 7.01 15.00 -23.40
C ASP A 80 5.81 15.80 -23.95
N GLN A 81 4.58 15.34 -23.69
CA GLN A 81 3.36 16.03 -24.07
C GLN A 81 2.90 17.06 -23.02
N VAL A 82 3.54 17.13 -21.85
CA VAL A 82 3.18 18.08 -20.79
C VAL A 82 3.54 19.49 -21.23
N ILE A 83 2.54 20.36 -21.26
CA ILE A 83 2.70 21.78 -21.56
C ILE A 83 2.84 22.53 -20.23
N LYS A 84 3.68 23.57 -20.22
CA LYS A 84 3.85 24.44 -19.05
C LYS A 84 3.36 25.83 -19.39
N ILE A 85 2.35 26.30 -18.65
CA ILE A 85 1.77 27.62 -18.83
C ILE A 85 2.58 28.61 -17.98
N THR A 86 3.26 29.53 -18.64
CA THR A 86 4.03 30.61 -18.02
C THR A 86 3.15 31.47 -17.11
N THR A 87 3.72 31.90 -15.99
CA THR A 87 3.14 32.93 -15.13
C THR A 87 3.36 34.34 -15.69
N GLY A 88 4.30 34.50 -16.63
CA GLY A 88 4.80 35.79 -17.12
C GLY A 88 5.95 36.37 -16.29
N CYS A 89 6.21 35.81 -15.11
CA CYS A 89 7.30 36.20 -14.21
C CYS A 89 8.39 35.14 -14.27
N LYS A 90 9.58 35.51 -14.76
CA LYS A 90 10.67 34.55 -14.99
C LYS A 90 11.11 33.89 -13.69
N ALA A 91 11.22 34.64 -12.59
CA ALA A 91 11.59 34.07 -11.30
C ALA A 91 10.56 33.05 -10.78
N PHE A 92 9.27 33.27 -11.07
CA PHE A 92 8.21 32.33 -10.70
C PHE A 92 8.19 31.12 -11.62
N ASP A 93 8.40 31.31 -12.93
CA ASP A 93 8.52 30.19 -13.87
C ASP A 93 9.74 29.33 -13.59
N ASP A 94 10.89 29.92 -13.28
CA ASP A 94 12.11 29.21 -12.89
C ASP A 94 11.88 28.38 -11.61
N MET A 95 11.14 28.94 -10.65
CA MET A 95 10.68 28.23 -9.44
C MET A 95 9.84 27.01 -9.79
N LEU A 96 8.99 27.10 -10.82
CA LEU A 96 8.13 26.00 -11.31
C LEU A 96 8.75 25.19 -12.45
N LYS A 97 10.04 25.41 -12.77
CA LYS A 97 10.75 24.77 -13.89
C LYS A 97 10.02 24.90 -15.24
N GLY A 98 9.51 26.11 -15.52
CA GLY A 98 8.90 26.52 -16.78
C GLY A 98 7.47 27.06 -16.68
N GLY A 99 6.76 26.81 -15.58
CA GLY A 99 5.38 27.29 -15.38
C GLY A 99 4.44 26.22 -14.80
N PHE A 100 3.14 26.48 -14.84
CA PHE A 100 2.12 25.55 -14.34
C PHE A 100 1.89 24.41 -15.33
N GLU A 101 2.04 23.17 -14.87
CA GLU A 101 2.00 21.98 -15.73
C GLU A 101 0.56 21.53 -16.05
N THR A 102 0.35 21.06 -17.29
CA THR A 102 -0.83 20.28 -17.67
C THR A 102 -0.75 18.85 -17.15
N GLY A 103 -1.89 18.15 -17.04
CA GLY A 103 -1.94 16.80 -16.46
C GLY A 103 -1.78 16.79 -14.94
N ALA A 104 -1.93 17.95 -14.29
CA ALA A 104 -1.78 18.09 -12.84
C ALA A 104 -2.74 19.14 -12.26
N ILE A 105 -3.00 19.02 -10.97
CA ILE A 105 -3.65 20.06 -10.16
C ILE A 105 -2.59 20.83 -9.41
N SER A 106 -2.62 22.15 -9.51
CA SER A 106 -1.77 23.07 -8.75
C SER A 106 -2.60 23.95 -7.83
N GLU A 107 -2.27 23.94 -6.54
CA GLU A 107 -2.96 24.74 -5.53
C GLU A 107 -2.15 25.99 -5.16
N CYS A 108 -2.78 27.16 -5.27
CA CYS A 108 -2.27 28.43 -4.72
C CYS A 108 -3.10 28.88 -3.52
N PHE A 109 -2.46 29.02 -2.35
CA PHE A 109 -3.17 29.41 -1.12
C PHE A 109 -2.49 30.58 -0.40
N GLY A 110 -3.28 31.36 0.36
CA GLY A 110 -2.78 32.54 1.08
C GLY A 110 -3.90 33.47 1.55
N GLU A 111 -3.55 34.54 2.26
CA GLU A 111 -4.52 35.50 2.81
C GLU A 111 -5.25 36.28 1.70
N PHE A 112 -6.35 36.94 2.04
CA PHE A 112 -7.00 37.85 1.09
C PHE A 112 -6.02 38.91 0.55
N GLY A 113 -6.04 39.13 -0.76
CA GLY A 113 -5.12 40.06 -1.42
C GLY A 113 -3.68 39.55 -1.60
N SER A 114 -3.42 38.24 -1.41
CA SER A 114 -2.13 37.60 -1.71
C SER A 114 -1.87 37.33 -3.20
N SER A 115 -2.72 37.83 -4.09
CA SER A 115 -2.62 37.69 -5.56
C SER A 115 -3.00 36.34 -6.18
N LYS A 116 -3.65 35.43 -5.43
CA LYS A 116 -4.22 34.16 -5.94
C LYS A 116 -5.05 34.34 -7.23
N THR A 117 -6.07 35.21 -7.17
CA THR A 117 -6.94 35.53 -8.30
C THR A 117 -6.19 36.26 -9.41
N GLN A 118 -5.18 37.09 -9.09
CA GLN A 118 -4.38 37.78 -10.09
C GLN A 118 -3.53 36.81 -10.92
N ILE A 119 -2.98 35.78 -10.28
CA ILE A 119 -2.31 34.66 -10.98
C ILE A 119 -3.33 33.91 -11.84
N ALA A 120 -4.54 33.66 -11.34
CA ALA A 120 -5.60 33.04 -12.13
C ALA A 120 -5.92 33.84 -13.41
N HIS A 121 -6.05 35.17 -13.30
CA HIS A 121 -6.26 36.05 -14.46
C HIS A 121 -5.09 36.02 -15.43
N ALA A 122 -3.85 36.03 -14.92
CA ALA A 122 -2.66 35.95 -15.77
C ALA A 122 -2.60 34.62 -16.53
N LEU A 123 -2.83 33.48 -15.86
CA LEU A 123 -2.86 32.16 -16.48
C LEU A 123 -3.98 32.03 -17.53
N ALA A 124 -5.16 32.63 -17.28
CA ALA A 124 -6.28 32.64 -18.23
C ALA A 124 -5.97 33.38 -19.54
N VAL A 125 -5.03 34.33 -19.52
CA VAL A 125 -4.51 35.01 -20.71
C VAL A 125 -3.34 34.23 -21.30
N ASN A 126 -2.37 33.84 -20.47
CA ASN A 126 -1.12 33.22 -20.91
C ASN A 126 -1.34 31.85 -21.57
N VAL A 127 -2.34 31.08 -21.15
CA VAL A 127 -2.69 29.79 -21.80
C VAL A 127 -3.01 29.94 -23.30
N GLN A 128 -3.46 31.14 -23.71
CA GLN A 128 -3.83 31.43 -25.10
C GLN A 128 -2.63 31.77 -25.98
N LEU A 129 -1.46 32.04 -25.40
CA LEU A 129 -0.22 32.27 -26.13
C LEU A 129 0.24 30.99 -26.84
N SER A 130 1.14 31.13 -27.82
CA SER A 130 1.79 29.98 -28.43
C SER A 130 2.68 29.26 -27.41
N GLU A 131 2.91 27.96 -27.61
CA GLU A 131 3.83 27.17 -26.78
C GLU A 131 5.25 27.76 -26.74
N GLU A 132 5.71 28.32 -27.87
CA GLU A 132 7.00 29.05 -27.95
C GLU A 132 7.07 30.27 -27.02
N LYS A 133 5.93 30.89 -26.73
CA LYS A 133 5.79 32.03 -25.81
C LYS A 133 5.37 31.58 -24.39
N GLY A 134 5.43 30.28 -24.09
CA GLY A 134 5.06 29.71 -22.80
C GLY A 134 3.55 29.52 -22.59
N GLY A 135 2.74 29.62 -23.64
CA GLY A 135 1.30 29.30 -23.59
C GLY A 135 0.99 27.87 -24.01
N ALA A 136 -0.27 27.58 -24.32
CA ALA A 136 -0.74 26.26 -24.73
C ALA A 136 -1.63 26.28 -25.98
N ASN A 137 -1.67 27.40 -26.72
CA ASN A 137 -2.61 27.68 -27.81
C ASN A 137 -4.07 27.37 -27.43
N GLY A 138 -4.41 27.48 -26.15
CA GLY A 138 -5.62 26.91 -25.57
C GLY A 138 -6.56 27.96 -24.99
N MET A 139 -7.75 27.51 -24.64
CA MET A 139 -8.78 28.30 -23.97
C MET A 139 -8.81 27.99 -22.47
N ALA A 140 -9.36 28.92 -21.69
CA ALA A 140 -9.53 28.78 -20.25
C ALA A 140 -11.01 28.62 -19.87
N VAL A 141 -11.30 27.76 -18.91
CA VAL A 141 -12.56 27.78 -18.16
C VAL A 141 -12.30 28.38 -16.79
N PHE A 142 -13.08 29.38 -16.40
CA PHE A 142 -13.00 30.04 -15.11
C PHE A 142 -14.28 29.79 -14.32
N VAL A 143 -14.19 28.94 -13.30
CA VAL A 143 -15.27 28.70 -12.34
C VAL A 143 -15.08 29.64 -11.17
N ASP A 144 -15.93 30.67 -11.10
CA ASP A 144 -15.82 31.76 -10.15
C ASP A 144 -16.74 31.52 -8.95
N GLY A 145 -16.17 31.18 -7.79
CA GLY A 145 -16.93 30.93 -6.56
C GLY A 145 -17.21 32.17 -5.70
N GLU A 146 -16.44 33.26 -5.87
CA GLU A 146 -16.51 34.44 -5.00
C GLU A 146 -16.76 35.74 -5.78
N ALA A 147 -17.20 35.64 -7.03
CA ALA A 147 -17.40 36.77 -7.94
C ALA A 147 -16.13 37.64 -8.08
N THR A 148 -14.98 36.98 -8.24
CA THR A 148 -13.64 37.58 -8.32
C THR A 148 -13.19 37.84 -9.75
N PHE A 149 -13.85 37.27 -10.76
CA PHE A 149 -13.51 37.48 -12.16
C PHE A 149 -13.70 38.95 -12.55
N ARG A 150 -12.69 39.56 -13.19
CA ARG A 150 -12.70 40.97 -13.63
C ARG A 150 -12.29 41.05 -15.09
N PRO A 151 -13.24 41.25 -16.03
CA PRO A 151 -12.94 41.37 -17.46
C PRO A 151 -11.94 42.51 -17.76
N GLU A 152 -12.00 43.60 -16.99
CA GLU A 152 -11.10 44.75 -17.12
C GLU A 152 -9.65 44.32 -16.89
N ARG A 153 -9.45 43.36 -15.97
CA ARG A 153 -8.12 42.84 -15.66
C ARG A 153 -7.56 41.95 -16.76
N ILE A 154 -8.41 41.13 -17.36
CA ILE A 154 -8.07 40.36 -18.56
C ILE A 154 -7.68 41.31 -19.70
N LYS A 155 -8.46 42.37 -19.92
CA LYS A 155 -8.17 43.37 -20.96
C LYS A 155 -6.79 44.00 -20.76
N GLN A 156 -6.47 44.46 -19.55
CA GLN A 156 -5.16 45.03 -19.23
C GLN A 156 -4.00 44.07 -19.55
N PHE A 157 -4.10 42.82 -19.11
CA PHE A 157 -3.07 41.80 -19.38
C PHE A 157 -2.96 41.48 -20.88
N SER A 158 -4.08 41.42 -21.59
CA SER A 158 -4.14 41.15 -23.03
C SER A 158 -3.45 42.25 -23.83
N GLU A 159 -3.78 43.52 -23.55
CA GLU A 159 -3.21 44.69 -24.25
C GLU A 159 -1.69 44.73 -24.10
N LYS A 160 -1.18 44.44 -22.89
CA LYS A 160 0.26 44.44 -22.65
C LYS A 160 1.00 43.33 -23.39
N LEU A 161 0.39 42.16 -23.51
CA LEU A 161 0.93 41.02 -24.26
C LEU A 161 0.74 41.17 -25.79
N GLY A 162 0.13 42.27 -26.25
CA GLY A 162 -0.14 42.53 -27.66
C GLY A 162 -1.26 41.66 -28.24
N LEU A 163 -2.14 41.14 -27.37
CA LEU A 163 -3.32 40.38 -27.76
C LEU A 163 -4.53 41.29 -27.89
N ASP A 164 -5.46 40.96 -28.79
CA ASP A 164 -6.74 41.65 -28.87
C ASP A 164 -7.60 41.32 -27.63
N PRO A 165 -7.99 42.32 -26.82
CA PRO A 165 -8.68 42.06 -25.55
C PRO A 165 -10.04 41.39 -25.71
N ILE A 166 -10.77 41.70 -26.79
CA ILE A 166 -12.11 41.17 -27.03
C ILE A 166 -12.01 39.70 -27.44
N GLU A 167 -11.07 39.36 -28.31
CA GLU A 167 -10.78 37.97 -28.70
C GLU A 167 -10.23 37.16 -27.52
N THR A 168 -9.37 37.75 -26.68
CA THR A 168 -8.89 37.07 -25.46
C THR A 168 -10.04 36.78 -24.50
N LEU A 169 -10.97 37.72 -24.32
CA LEU A 169 -12.16 37.51 -23.48
C LEU A 169 -13.09 36.42 -24.04
N LYS A 170 -13.30 36.36 -25.36
CA LYS A 170 -14.13 35.30 -26.00
C LYS A 170 -13.59 33.89 -25.75
N LYS A 171 -12.28 33.76 -25.57
CA LYS A 171 -11.55 32.51 -25.31
C LYS A 171 -11.52 32.10 -23.84
N ILE A 172 -12.11 32.88 -22.94
CA ILE A 172 -12.27 32.53 -21.52
C ILE A 172 -13.75 32.25 -21.24
N LYS A 173 -14.09 30.99 -20.96
CA LYS A 173 -15.46 30.58 -20.59
C LYS A 173 -15.62 30.76 -19.09
N VAL A 174 -16.44 31.71 -18.68
CA VAL A 174 -16.66 32.02 -17.26
C VAL A 174 -18.00 31.45 -16.81
N ALA A 175 -17.98 30.73 -15.69
CA ALA A 175 -19.18 30.23 -15.05
C ALA A 175 -19.13 30.60 -13.56
N ARG A 176 -20.18 31.29 -13.09
CA ARG A 176 -20.32 31.61 -11.68
C ARG A 176 -20.89 30.41 -10.94
N ALA A 177 -20.17 29.91 -9.95
CA ALA A 177 -20.72 28.94 -9.02
C ALA A 177 -21.58 29.69 -7.98
N PHE A 178 -22.70 29.10 -7.60
CA PHE A 178 -23.61 29.67 -6.58
C PHE A 178 -23.62 28.83 -5.30
N ASN A 179 -23.26 27.56 -5.42
CA ASN A 179 -23.15 26.57 -4.35
C ASN A 179 -22.21 25.43 -4.81
N SER A 180 -21.93 24.49 -3.92
CA SER A 180 -21.01 23.36 -4.10
C SER A 180 -21.46 22.41 -5.20
N ASP A 181 -22.76 22.14 -5.33
CA ASP A 181 -23.30 21.30 -6.41
C ASP A 181 -23.15 21.97 -7.77
N HIS A 182 -23.41 23.27 -7.85
CA HIS A 182 -23.26 24.03 -9.08
C HIS A 182 -21.78 24.10 -9.50
N GLN A 183 -20.86 24.30 -8.55
CA GLN A 183 -19.42 24.26 -8.82
C GLN A 183 -19.00 22.90 -9.41
N MET A 184 -19.51 21.79 -8.86
CA MET A 184 -19.25 20.44 -9.35
C MET A 184 -19.81 20.22 -10.75
N LEU A 185 -21.08 20.57 -10.96
CA LEU A 185 -21.76 20.43 -12.25
C LEU A 185 -21.05 21.22 -13.35
N VAL A 186 -20.61 22.45 -13.07
CA VAL A 186 -19.87 23.28 -14.02
C VAL A 186 -18.54 22.64 -14.39
N ALA A 187 -17.82 22.06 -13.42
CA ALA A 187 -16.57 21.35 -13.71
C ALA A 187 -16.82 20.10 -14.57
N GLU A 188 -17.90 19.35 -14.33
CA GLU A 188 -18.29 18.21 -15.18
C GLU A 188 -18.59 18.65 -16.62
N LYS A 189 -19.26 19.78 -16.81
CA LYS A 189 -19.56 20.37 -18.14
C LYS A 189 -18.34 20.84 -18.94
N VAL A 190 -17.15 20.93 -18.33
CA VAL A 190 -15.93 21.25 -19.07
C VAL A 190 -15.66 20.20 -20.15
N GLU A 191 -15.98 18.94 -19.88
CA GLU A 191 -15.85 17.85 -20.84
C GLU A 191 -16.71 18.08 -22.10
N ASP A 192 -17.92 18.64 -21.95
CA ASP A 192 -18.80 18.96 -23.07
C ASP A 192 -18.20 20.07 -23.94
N LEU A 193 -17.67 21.13 -23.33
CA LEU A 193 -17.00 22.22 -24.07
C LEU A 193 -15.82 21.72 -24.90
N ILE A 194 -15.06 20.76 -24.38
CA ILE A 194 -13.94 20.14 -25.10
C ILE A 194 -14.47 19.34 -26.30
N LYS A 195 -15.58 18.60 -26.14
CA LYS A 195 -16.22 17.83 -27.21
C LYS A 195 -16.84 18.70 -28.30
N GLU A 196 -17.31 19.89 -27.95
CA GLU A 196 -17.77 20.91 -28.91
C GLU A 196 -16.62 21.51 -29.75
N GLY A 197 -15.38 21.08 -29.52
CA GLY A 197 -14.20 21.50 -30.29
C GLY A 197 -13.45 22.69 -29.69
N ASN A 198 -13.77 23.11 -28.46
CA ASN A 198 -12.99 24.15 -27.79
C ASN A 198 -11.67 23.55 -27.24
N PRO A 199 -10.49 24.10 -27.59
CA PRO A 199 -9.20 23.59 -27.14
C PRO A 199 -8.90 24.03 -25.70
N ILE A 200 -9.65 23.53 -24.71
CA ILE A 200 -9.46 23.89 -23.30
C ILE A 200 -8.14 23.33 -22.78
N LYS A 201 -7.26 24.20 -22.29
CA LYS A 201 -5.95 23.83 -21.69
C LYS A 201 -5.75 24.31 -20.26
N LEU A 202 -6.70 25.07 -19.73
CA LEU A 202 -6.69 25.54 -18.36
C LEU A 202 -8.10 25.52 -17.77
N VAL A 203 -8.24 24.93 -16.59
CA VAL A 203 -9.45 25.01 -15.75
C VAL A 203 -9.06 25.68 -14.44
N ILE A 204 -9.72 26.80 -14.15
CA ILE A 204 -9.53 27.59 -12.93
C ILE A 204 -10.73 27.37 -12.03
N ILE A 205 -10.48 26.95 -10.78
CA ILE A 205 -11.47 26.98 -9.71
C ILE A 205 -11.02 28.03 -8.69
N ASP A 206 -11.56 29.24 -8.78
CA ASP A 206 -11.23 30.31 -7.83
C ASP A 206 -12.08 30.16 -6.57
N SER A 207 -11.39 29.95 -5.44
CA SER A 207 -11.92 29.65 -4.12
C SER A 207 -12.61 28.28 -4.03
N LEU A 208 -11.83 27.23 -4.32
CA LEU A 208 -12.23 25.82 -4.36
C LEU A 208 -13.13 25.40 -3.20
N THR A 209 -12.82 25.85 -1.99
CA THR A 209 -13.53 25.45 -0.77
C THR A 209 -14.63 26.41 -0.31
N ALA A 210 -14.86 27.55 -0.98
CA ALA A 210 -15.76 28.59 -0.48
C ALA A 210 -17.21 28.11 -0.37
N HIS A 211 -17.79 27.60 -1.46
CA HIS A 211 -19.16 27.09 -1.44
C HIS A 211 -19.33 25.84 -0.60
N PHE A 212 -18.34 24.94 -0.61
CA PHE A 212 -18.35 23.77 0.29
C PHE A 212 -18.36 24.18 1.76
N ARG A 213 -17.73 25.30 2.14
CA ARG A 213 -17.81 25.83 3.50
C ARG A 213 -19.15 26.52 3.80
N ALA A 214 -19.74 27.17 2.81
CA ALA A 214 -21.02 27.87 2.96
C ALA A 214 -22.21 26.92 3.01
N ASP A 215 -22.20 25.84 2.23
CA ASP A 215 -23.32 24.89 2.13
C ASP A 215 -23.33 23.88 3.28
N PHE A 216 -22.16 23.55 3.82
CA PHE A 216 -21.98 22.54 4.87
C PHE A 216 -21.57 23.24 6.17
N ILE A 217 -22.55 23.88 6.81
CA ILE A 217 -22.39 24.68 8.02
C ILE A 217 -22.44 23.78 9.26
N GLY A 218 -21.47 23.96 10.16
CA GLY A 218 -21.40 23.22 11.41
C GLY A 218 -20.48 22.00 11.33
N ARG A 219 -20.09 21.49 12.50
CA ARG A 219 -19.07 20.43 12.60
C ARG A 219 -19.60 19.04 12.23
N GLY A 220 -20.91 18.80 12.29
CA GLY A 220 -21.55 17.55 11.86
C GLY A 220 -21.52 17.30 10.35
N GLU A 221 -21.42 18.35 9.54
CA GLU A 221 -21.38 18.27 8.07
C GLU A 221 -19.95 18.21 7.49
N LEU A 222 -18.92 18.22 8.36
CA LEU A 222 -17.50 18.17 7.95
C LEU A 222 -17.17 16.94 7.10
N SER A 223 -17.73 15.78 7.45
CA SER A 223 -17.52 14.53 6.69
C SER A 223 -18.17 14.59 5.31
N ASN A 224 -19.45 14.98 5.24
CA ASN A 224 -20.18 15.16 3.97
C ASN A 224 -19.49 16.18 3.06
N ARG A 225 -19.05 17.31 3.64
CA ARG A 225 -18.26 18.33 2.94
C ARG A 225 -16.97 17.76 2.36
N GLN A 226 -16.22 17.00 3.14
CA GLN A 226 -14.95 16.42 2.70
C GLN A 226 -15.16 15.35 1.62
N GLN A 227 -16.18 14.49 1.77
CA GLN A 227 -16.53 13.49 0.76
C GLN A 227 -16.91 14.14 -0.57
N LYS A 228 -17.73 15.19 -0.52
CA LYS A 228 -18.19 15.92 -1.71
C LYS A 228 -17.05 16.71 -2.37
N LEU A 229 -16.19 17.35 -1.58
CA LEU A 229 -14.98 18.02 -2.05
C LEU A 229 -14.02 17.01 -2.71
N ASN A 230 -13.84 15.83 -2.13
CA ASN A 230 -13.01 14.77 -2.73
C ASN A 230 -13.59 14.28 -4.06
N LYS A 231 -14.92 14.11 -4.17
CA LYS A 231 -15.59 13.78 -5.43
C LYS A 231 -15.31 14.85 -6.48
N HIS A 232 -15.39 16.12 -6.11
CA HIS A 232 -15.07 17.24 -6.99
C HIS A 232 -13.60 17.22 -7.46
N MET A 233 -12.65 17.00 -6.54
CA MET A 233 -11.22 16.88 -6.88
C MET A 233 -10.93 15.73 -7.83
N HIS A 234 -11.66 14.61 -7.74
CA HIS A 234 -11.53 13.52 -8.70
C HIS A 234 -11.97 13.87 -10.11
N VAL A 235 -13.06 14.63 -10.25
CA VAL A 235 -13.51 15.12 -11.56
C VAL A 235 -12.42 16.00 -12.17
N LEU A 236 -11.87 16.92 -11.39
CA LEU A 236 -10.81 17.82 -11.84
C LEU A 236 -9.54 17.06 -12.24
N MET A 237 -9.11 16.07 -11.46
CA MET A 237 -7.94 15.25 -11.80
C MET A 237 -8.16 14.44 -13.07
N LYS A 238 -9.35 13.84 -13.24
CA LYS A 238 -9.73 13.12 -14.46
C LYS A 238 -9.68 14.03 -15.69
N LEU A 239 -10.14 15.29 -15.56
CA LEU A 239 -10.05 16.27 -16.63
C LEU A 239 -8.59 16.62 -16.97
N ALA A 240 -7.77 16.87 -15.95
CA ALA A 240 -6.35 17.18 -16.10
C ALA A 240 -5.62 16.08 -16.89
N ASP A 241 -5.76 14.83 -16.45
CA ASP A 241 -5.09 13.67 -17.03
C ASP A 241 -5.61 13.35 -18.43
N ARG A 242 -6.94 13.27 -18.61
CA ARG A 242 -7.57 12.81 -19.86
C ARG A 242 -7.36 13.78 -21.00
N TYR A 243 -7.41 15.09 -20.73
CA TYR A 243 -7.36 16.12 -21.76
C TYR A 243 -6.03 16.88 -21.78
N ASN A 244 -5.06 16.45 -20.96
CA ASN A 244 -3.76 17.08 -20.80
C ASN A 244 -3.93 18.61 -20.66
N LEU A 245 -4.70 19.00 -19.65
CA LEU A 245 -4.98 20.39 -19.30
C LEU A 245 -4.46 20.69 -17.88
N CYS A 246 -4.20 21.96 -17.60
CA CYS A 246 -3.80 22.41 -16.28
C CYS A 246 -5.04 22.71 -15.43
N VAL A 247 -5.06 22.22 -14.19
CA VAL A 247 -6.08 22.63 -13.21
C VAL A 247 -5.43 23.51 -12.16
N TYR A 248 -5.89 24.75 -12.08
CA TYR A 248 -5.45 25.72 -11.09
C TYR A 248 -6.56 25.96 -10.07
N VAL A 249 -6.26 25.71 -8.79
CA VAL A 249 -7.22 25.91 -7.69
C VAL A 249 -6.68 26.94 -6.71
N THR A 250 -7.56 27.78 -6.17
CA THR A 250 -7.19 28.72 -5.10
C THR A 250 -7.90 28.42 -3.78
N ASN A 251 -7.22 28.68 -2.67
CA ASN A 251 -7.77 28.59 -1.33
C ASN A 251 -7.35 29.77 -0.44
N GLN A 252 -8.23 30.18 0.47
CA GLN A 252 -7.95 31.29 1.41
C GLN A 252 -7.44 30.76 2.76
N VAL A 253 -6.57 31.51 3.44
CA VAL A 253 -6.16 31.26 4.84
C VAL A 253 -6.69 32.38 5.76
N MET A 254 -6.99 32.06 7.03
CA MET A 254 -7.46 33.01 8.03
C MET A 254 -6.44 33.07 9.16
N SER A 255 -5.93 34.27 9.42
CA SER A 255 -5.03 34.55 10.53
C SER A 255 -5.75 34.29 11.86
N LYS A 256 -5.18 33.42 12.72
CA LYS A 256 -5.62 33.29 14.12
C LYS A 256 -5.03 34.46 14.93
N PRO A 257 -5.85 35.33 15.55
CA PRO A 257 -5.35 36.48 16.31
C PRO A 257 -4.53 36.13 17.57
N ASP A 258 -4.59 34.89 18.06
CA ASP A 258 -4.09 34.51 19.40
C ASP A 258 -2.66 33.91 19.43
N THR A 259 -1.93 33.90 18.31
CA THR A 259 -0.62 33.20 18.22
C THR A 259 0.56 34.18 18.33
N PHE A 260 1.09 34.36 19.55
CA PHE A 260 2.29 35.20 19.80
C PHE A 260 3.63 34.50 19.47
N PHE A 261 3.65 33.16 19.35
CA PHE A 261 4.79 32.38 18.84
C PHE A 261 4.29 31.08 18.15
N GLY A 262 4.63 30.90 16.87
CA GLY A 262 4.21 29.78 16.00
C GLY A 262 3.94 30.25 14.57
N ASP A 263 4.09 29.38 13.56
CA ASP A 263 3.86 29.74 12.14
C ASP A 263 2.36 30.05 11.90
N PRO A 264 1.96 31.29 11.58
CA PRO A 264 0.56 31.71 11.47
C PRO A 264 -0.13 31.21 10.18
N THR A 265 0.54 30.43 9.34
CA THR A 265 0.14 30.12 7.96
C THR A 265 -0.53 28.75 7.78
N ALA A 266 -1.53 28.42 8.59
CA ALA A 266 -2.35 27.23 8.35
C ALA A 266 -3.38 27.48 7.25
N ALA A 267 -3.35 26.71 6.16
CA ALA A 267 -4.38 26.77 5.13
C ALA A 267 -5.76 26.39 5.70
N ILE A 268 -6.81 27.17 5.39
CA ILE A 268 -8.18 26.78 5.77
C ILE A 268 -8.64 25.72 4.77
N GLY A 269 -8.66 24.47 5.20
CA GLY A 269 -9.02 23.34 4.34
C GLY A 269 -8.27 22.04 4.64
N GLY A 270 -7.26 22.07 5.51
CA GLY A 270 -6.49 20.87 5.85
C GLY A 270 -5.23 20.69 4.99
N ASN A 271 -4.31 19.88 5.50
CA ASN A 271 -2.91 19.77 5.11
C ASN A 271 -2.61 18.89 3.89
N ILE A 272 -3.56 18.69 2.97
CA ILE A 272 -3.65 17.71 1.83
C ILE A 272 -2.40 17.43 0.93
N VAL A 273 -1.24 18.07 1.10
CA VAL A 273 -0.14 18.05 0.14
C VAL A 273 1.20 18.49 0.81
N GLY A 274 2.12 17.55 1.12
CA GLY A 274 3.52 17.81 1.52
C GLY A 274 4.52 16.73 1.07
N HIS A 275 5.79 17.07 0.82
CA HIS A 275 6.89 16.18 0.40
C HIS A 275 7.19 15.04 1.39
N ASN A 276 6.87 13.78 1.04
CA ASN A 276 6.92 12.65 1.95
C ASN A 276 7.77 11.46 1.45
N CYS A 277 9.10 11.54 1.47
CA CYS A 277 9.94 10.42 0.97
C CYS A 277 10.56 9.53 2.08
N VAL A 278 10.64 8.21 1.82
CA VAL A 278 11.22 7.15 2.67
C VAL A 278 12.33 6.37 1.93
N THR A 279 13.12 5.56 2.63
CA THR A 279 14.19 4.75 2.00
C THR A 279 13.65 3.53 1.24
N SER A 280 14.41 3.07 0.24
CA SER A 280 14.05 1.97 -0.68
C SER A 280 13.62 0.66 0.00
N ASP A 281 14.20 0.36 1.16
CA ASP A 281 13.97 -0.86 1.93
C ASP A 281 12.72 -0.78 2.83
N THR A 282 11.99 0.33 2.81
CA THR A 282 10.76 0.51 3.59
C THR A 282 9.69 -0.46 3.08
N LEU A 283 9.17 -1.33 3.95
CA LEU A 283 8.18 -2.35 3.60
C LEU A 283 6.78 -1.74 3.59
N ILE A 284 6.07 -1.87 2.48
CA ILE A 284 4.73 -1.35 2.22
C ILE A 284 3.72 -2.49 2.25
N GLN A 285 2.57 -2.26 2.91
CA GLN A 285 1.46 -3.22 2.98
C GLN A 285 0.51 -3.04 1.78
N ILE A 286 0.48 -4.05 0.90
CA ILE A 286 -0.39 -4.12 -0.28
C ILE A 286 -1.79 -4.59 0.11
N SER A 287 -2.81 -4.23 -0.69
CA SER A 287 -4.24 -4.51 -0.42
C SER A 287 -4.60 -6.00 -0.33
N ASN A 288 -3.81 -6.87 -0.95
CA ASN A 288 -4.00 -8.33 -0.96
C ASN A 288 -3.22 -9.06 0.15
N GLY A 289 -2.54 -8.33 1.03
CA GLY A 289 -1.73 -8.90 2.11
C GLY A 289 -0.24 -8.96 1.82
N LEU A 290 0.22 -8.81 0.57
CA LEU A 290 1.64 -8.76 0.26
C LEU A 290 2.35 -7.62 1.01
N ILE A 291 3.62 -7.87 1.35
CA ILE A 291 4.49 -6.90 2.00
C ILE A 291 5.75 -6.78 1.14
N LYS A 292 5.97 -5.61 0.56
CA LYS A 292 7.02 -5.39 -0.43
C LYS A 292 7.82 -4.14 -0.15
N PRO A 293 9.13 -4.12 -0.45
CA PRO A 293 9.91 -2.88 -0.40
C PRO A 293 9.25 -1.80 -1.26
N ILE A 294 9.30 -0.54 -0.82
CA ILE A 294 8.74 0.58 -1.57
C ILE A 294 9.43 0.74 -2.92
N SER A 295 10.69 0.28 -3.05
CA SER A 295 11.37 0.24 -4.33
C SER A 295 10.68 -0.64 -5.37
N GLU A 296 9.84 -1.59 -4.96
CA GLU A 296 9.08 -2.48 -5.86
C GLU A 296 7.61 -2.06 -6.00
N ILE A 297 7.20 -0.94 -5.39
CA ILE A 297 5.78 -0.56 -5.27
C ILE A 297 5.11 -0.31 -6.63
N TYR A 298 5.89 0.05 -7.65
CA TYR A 298 5.44 0.27 -9.02
C TYR A 298 4.85 -0.98 -9.68
N ASN A 299 5.08 -2.18 -9.12
CA ASN A 299 4.50 -3.43 -9.61
C ASN A 299 3.08 -3.68 -9.11
N TYR A 300 2.51 -2.78 -8.29
CA TYR A 300 1.25 -2.98 -7.61
C TYR A 300 0.28 -1.82 -7.87
N ASN A 301 -1.02 -2.13 -7.88
CA ASN A 301 -2.07 -1.16 -8.22
C ASN A 301 -2.89 -0.70 -7.01
N GLU A 302 -2.85 -1.42 -5.89
CA GLU A 302 -3.68 -1.14 -4.71
C GLU A 302 -2.93 -1.39 -3.40
N ILE A 303 -3.15 -0.53 -2.42
CA ILE A 303 -2.56 -0.60 -1.07
C ILE A 303 -3.61 -0.56 0.01
N THR A 304 -3.21 -1.00 1.20
CA THR A 304 -4.00 -0.86 2.42
C THR A 304 -3.64 0.45 3.12
N ASN A 305 -4.64 1.22 3.53
CA ASN A 305 -4.49 2.45 4.29
C ASN A 305 -5.66 2.66 5.25
N TYR A 306 -5.74 3.83 5.88
CA TYR A 306 -6.80 4.16 6.82
C TYR A 306 -7.60 5.40 6.40
N ASN A 307 -8.89 5.41 6.73
CA ASN A 307 -9.68 6.65 6.67
C ASN A 307 -9.49 7.46 7.97
N LEU A 308 -8.43 8.28 8.00
CA LEU A 308 -8.06 9.07 9.18
C LEU A 308 -9.05 10.19 9.54
N ASN A 309 -9.97 10.51 8.64
CA ASN A 309 -10.95 11.61 8.80
C ASN A 309 -12.35 11.12 9.21
N ASP A 310 -12.52 9.83 9.47
CA ASP A 310 -13.83 9.20 9.73
C ASP A 310 -13.72 8.11 10.84
N ASN A 311 -14.11 6.86 10.55
CA ASN A 311 -14.11 5.76 11.52
C ASN A 311 -12.72 5.15 11.83
N LEU A 312 -11.64 5.64 11.23
CA LEU A 312 -10.29 5.04 11.33
C LEU A 312 -10.24 3.58 10.85
N GLU A 313 -11.19 3.19 10.01
CA GLU A 313 -11.26 1.86 9.39
C GLU A 313 -10.23 1.74 8.25
N ASN A 314 -9.82 0.50 7.99
CA ASN A 314 -8.93 0.19 6.89
C ASN A 314 -9.67 0.35 5.54
N LYS A 315 -8.92 0.72 4.50
CA LYS A 315 -9.46 0.89 3.15
C LYS A 315 -8.45 0.44 2.12
N LYS A 316 -8.96 -0.11 1.02
CA LYS A 316 -8.18 -0.38 -0.19
C LYS A 316 -8.24 0.85 -1.08
N SER A 317 -7.08 1.36 -1.47
CA SER A 317 -6.97 2.50 -2.38
C SER A 317 -5.97 2.20 -3.48
N LYS A 318 -6.17 2.84 -4.64
CA LYS A 318 -5.24 2.70 -5.75
C LYS A 318 -3.91 3.35 -5.42
N ILE A 319 -2.82 2.77 -5.91
CA ILE A 319 -1.53 3.44 -6.02
C ILE A 319 -1.63 4.38 -7.23
N GLY A 320 -1.28 5.64 -7.02
CA GLY A 320 -1.12 6.64 -8.06
C GLY A 320 0.33 6.71 -8.52
N THR A 321 0.84 7.93 -8.69
CA THR A 321 2.20 8.16 -9.20
C THR A 321 3.25 7.72 -8.19
N VAL A 322 4.13 6.80 -8.60
CA VAL A 322 5.33 6.45 -7.85
C VAL A 322 6.43 7.46 -8.16
N VAL A 323 7.11 7.93 -7.12
CA VAL A 323 8.12 8.98 -7.19
C VAL A 323 9.43 8.44 -6.63
N VAL A 324 10.51 8.64 -7.40
CA VAL A 324 11.87 8.24 -7.04
C VAL A 324 12.75 9.48 -7.16
N ARG A 325 13.49 9.82 -6.11
CA ARG A 325 14.30 11.05 -6.06
C ARG A 325 15.69 10.78 -5.53
N ASN A 326 16.67 11.39 -6.18
CA ASN A 326 17.96 11.60 -5.54
C ASN A 326 17.78 12.63 -4.43
N TYR A 327 18.23 12.28 -3.23
CA TYR A 327 18.12 13.09 -2.03
C TYR A 327 19.51 13.25 -1.42
N LYS A 328 19.86 14.51 -1.14
CA LYS A 328 21.06 14.87 -0.41
C LYS A 328 20.68 15.76 0.77
N GLY A 329 20.86 15.26 1.98
CA GLY A 329 20.49 15.98 3.20
C GLY A 329 20.39 15.06 4.42
N GLU A 330 19.77 15.56 5.47
CA GLU A 330 19.58 14.81 6.71
C GLU A 330 18.48 13.75 6.59
N LEU A 331 18.88 12.48 6.76
CA LEU A 331 17.97 11.36 6.88
C LEU A 331 17.62 11.10 8.34
N TYR A 332 16.33 11.11 8.66
CA TYR A 332 15.81 10.87 9.99
C TYR A 332 15.44 9.40 10.15
N THR A 333 15.93 8.79 11.21
CA THR A 333 15.50 7.48 11.69
C THR A 333 14.61 7.67 12.91
N LEU A 334 13.32 7.36 12.77
CA LEU A 334 12.39 7.29 13.89
C LEU A 334 12.33 5.86 14.42
N LYS A 335 12.41 5.71 15.74
CA LYS A 335 12.31 4.41 16.40
C LYS A 335 11.21 4.39 17.48
N THR A 336 10.20 3.56 17.28
CA THR A 336 9.18 3.17 18.27
C THR A 336 9.45 1.72 18.70
N THR A 337 8.45 0.82 18.66
CA THR A 337 8.70 -0.63 18.53
C THR A 337 9.22 -0.99 17.12
N HIS A 338 8.88 -0.17 16.14
CA HIS A 338 9.30 -0.23 14.75
C HIS A 338 10.37 0.82 14.44
N LYS A 339 10.88 0.78 13.21
CA LYS A 339 11.85 1.76 12.71
C LYS A 339 11.50 2.17 11.28
N ILE A 340 11.59 3.46 10.99
CA ILE A 340 11.46 4.00 9.64
C ILE A 340 12.54 5.05 9.41
N LYS A 341 13.07 5.07 8.17
CA LYS A 341 14.01 6.06 7.70
C LYS A 341 13.35 6.94 6.65
N CYS A 342 13.41 8.25 6.83
CA CYS A 342 12.68 9.21 6.01
C CYS A 342 13.33 10.59 6.02
N SER A 343 12.95 11.43 5.06
CA SER A 343 13.37 12.83 5.04
C SER A 343 12.75 13.64 6.18
N GLY A 344 13.38 14.75 6.59
CA GLY A 344 12.84 15.63 7.65
C GLY A 344 11.44 16.18 7.37
N LYS A 345 11.09 16.35 6.10
CA LYS A 345 9.77 16.85 5.66
C LYS A 345 8.66 15.80 5.68
N HIS A 346 9.04 14.51 5.73
CA HIS A 346 8.09 13.40 5.74
C HIS A 346 7.12 13.52 6.92
N ARG A 347 5.83 13.30 6.69
CA ARG A 347 4.78 13.51 7.69
C ARG A 347 4.25 12.20 8.26
N PHE A 348 4.01 12.24 9.56
CA PHE A 348 3.29 11.23 10.32
C PHE A 348 2.07 11.85 10.99
N PHE A 349 1.22 11.02 11.56
CA PHE A 349 0.01 11.47 12.25
C PHE A 349 0.17 11.35 13.77
N LYS A 350 -0.23 12.39 14.52
CA LYS A 350 -0.27 12.41 15.98
C LYS A 350 -1.65 12.82 16.49
N ILE A 351 -1.96 12.54 17.75
CA ILE A 351 -3.19 13.04 18.38
C ILE A 351 -2.94 14.35 19.10
N ASN A 352 -3.82 15.33 18.88
CA ASN A 352 -3.88 16.57 19.63
C ASN A 352 -5.35 17.02 19.78
N ASP A 353 -5.78 17.33 21.01
CA ASP A 353 -7.15 17.77 21.35
C ASP A 353 -8.25 16.95 20.64
N PHE A 354 -8.22 15.63 20.82
CA PHE A 354 -9.20 14.69 20.23
C PHE A 354 -9.30 14.75 18.70
N LYS A 355 -8.19 15.10 18.02
CA LYS A 355 -8.07 15.08 16.56
C LYS A 355 -6.75 14.46 16.14
N ILE A 356 -6.74 13.90 14.94
CA ILE A 356 -5.53 13.43 14.28
C ILE A 356 -4.96 14.60 13.46
N GLU A 357 -3.72 14.95 13.73
CA GLU A 357 -2.98 16.02 13.06
C GLU A 357 -1.73 15.45 12.40
N GLU A 358 -1.41 15.94 11.20
CA GLU A 358 -0.13 15.68 10.56
C GLU A 358 1.00 16.46 11.22
N VAL A 359 2.18 15.84 11.29
CA VAL A 359 3.39 16.44 11.84
C VAL A 359 4.59 15.99 11.01
N ARG A 360 5.44 16.94 10.62
CA ARG A 360 6.70 16.64 9.91
C ARG A 360 7.69 15.96 10.84
N THR A 361 8.55 15.14 10.26
CA THR A 361 9.56 14.36 10.98
C THR A 361 10.55 15.26 11.74
N GLU A 362 10.98 16.37 11.13
CA GLU A 362 11.84 17.38 11.75
C GLU A 362 11.22 18.04 13.00
N ASN A 363 9.88 18.01 13.11
CA ASN A 363 9.13 18.60 14.23
C ASN A 363 8.72 17.58 15.29
N LEU A 364 8.96 16.29 15.06
CA LEU A 364 8.72 15.23 16.03
C LEU A 364 9.78 15.24 17.12
N LYS A 365 9.37 14.92 18.35
CA LYS A 365 10.28 14.80 19.50
C LYS A 365 10.16 13.42 20.13
N GLU A 366 11.24 12.97 20.76
CA GLU A 366 11.20 11.77 21.59
C GLU A 366 10.10 11.91 22.66
N GLY A 367 9.27 10.89 22.77
CA GLY A 367 8.10 10.86 23.63
C GLY A 367 6.80 11.35 23.02
N ASP A 368 6.81 11.89 21.80
CA ASP A 368 5.59 12.05 21.00
C ASP A 368 5.03 10.68 20.59
N TYR A 369 3.73 10.65 20.32
CA TYR A 369 3.02 9.43 19.91
C TYR A 369 2.55 9.57 18.47
N ILE A 370 2.93 8.62 17.61
CA ILE A 370 2.61 8.63 16.17
C ILE A 370 1.80 7.40 15.75
N ALA A 371 0.97 7.57 14.74
CA ALA A 371 0.05 6.55 14.25
C ALA A 371 0.79 5.33 13.68
N HIS A 372 0.31 4.16 14.08
CA HIS A 372 0.80 2.86 13.73
C HIS A 372 -0.36 1.93 13.42
N SER A 373 -0.21 1.15 12.38
CA SER A 373 -1.14 0.10 11.99
C SER A 373 -1.02 -1.08 12.95
N PHE A 374 -2.15 -1.61 13.43
CA PHE A 374 -2.15 -2.72 14.37
C PHE A 374 -3.38 -3.60 14.21
N ASN A 375 -3.21 -4.92 14.20
CA ASN A 375 -4.29 -5.88 13.97
C ASN A 375 -5.03 -5.66 12.63
N LEU A 376 -4.28 -5.34 11.56
CA LEU A 376 -4.80 -5.22 10.20
C LEU A 376 -5.74 -6.37 9.83
N GLU A 377 -7.01 -6.06 9.59
CA GLU A 377 -7.97 -7.04 9.05
C GLU A 377 -7.77 -7.27 7.55
N ILE A 378 -6.70 -8.01 7.25
CA ILE A 378 -6.48 -8.64 5.95
C ILE A 378 -6.86 -10.11 6.13
N THR A 379 -8.02 -10.49 5.60
CA THR A 379 -8.60 -11.84 5.73
C THR A 379 -7.63 -12.91 5.20
N GLY A 380 -6.87 -12.58 4.14
CA GLY A 380 -5.98 -13.52 3.45
C GLY A 380 -6.78 -14.59 2.70
N GLU A 381 -6.13 -15.24 1.73
CA GLU A 381 -6.75 -16.28 0.90
C GLU A 381 -5.88 -17.54 0.90
N PRO A 382 -6.45 -18.75 0.75
CA PRO A 382 -5.67 -19.96 0.56
C PRO A 382 -4.69 -19.81 -0.62
N GLN A 383 -3.42 -20.16 -0.42
CA GLN A 383 -2.39 -19.96 -1.44
C GLN A 383 -2.07 -21.26 -2.17
N GLU A 384 -2.26 -21.27 -3.48
CA GLU A 384 -1.87 -22.40 -4.34
C GLU A 384 -0.34 -22.55 -4.40
N LEU A 385 0.12 -23.80 -4.30
CA LEU A 385 1.53 -24.17 -4.29
C LEU A 385 2.00 -24.65 -5.68
N PRO A 386 3.30 -24.52 -5.99
CA PRO A 386 3.82 -24.86 -7.31
C PRO A 386 3.65 -26.35 -7.62
N LYS A 387 2.92 -26.65 -8.71
CA LYS A 387 2.72 -28.04 -9.14
C LYS A 387 4.05 -28.67 -9.56
N ARG A 388 4.30 -29.90 -9.09
CA ARG A 388 5.43 -30.72 -9.54
C ARG A 388 4.94 -32.12 -9.88
N GLU A 389 5.41 -32.63 -11.02
CA GLU A 389 5.15 -34.02 -11.38
C GLU A 389 5.81 -34.96 -10.36
N ILE A 390 4.98 -35.76 -9.69
CA ILE A 390 5.44 -36.85 -8.86
C ILE A 390 5.84 -37.98 -9.80
N THR A 391 7.14 -38.27 -9.85
CA THR A 391 7.67 -39.37 -10.64
C THR A 391 7.08 -40.70 -10.16
N LYS A 392 6.21 -41.32 -10.97
CA LYS A 392 5.64 -42.62 -10.67
C LYS A 392 6.67 -43.71 -10.97
N LEU A 393 6.97 -44.53 -9.97
CA LEU A 393 7.76 -45.75 -10.15
C LEU A 393 6.84 -46.89 -10.52
N VAL A 394 7.21 -47.60 -11.57
CA VAL A 394 6.46 -48.74 -12.07
C VAL A 394 7.37 -49.94 -12.28
N LYS A 395 6.80 -51.12 -12.15
CA LYS A 395 7.40 -52.39 -12.49
C LYS A 395 6.58 -52.99 -13.62
N ILE A 396 7.26 -53.45 -14.67
CA ILE A 396 6.54 -54.06 -15.79
C ILE A 396 6.16 -55.51 -15.47
N LYS A 397 4.94 -55.91 -15.81
CA LYS A 397 4.48 -57.30 -15.72
C LYS A 397 5.25 -58.21 -16.68
N LYS A 398 5.08 -59.52 -16.51
CA LYS A 398 5.72 -60.54 -17.35
C LYS A 398 5.34 -60.40 -18.83
N GLU A 399 4.06 -60.21 -19.10
CA GLU A 399 3.49 -60.05 -20.44
C GLU A 399 4.09 -58.82 -21.14
N GLY A 400 4.16 -57.69 -20.44
CA GLY A 400 4.78 -56.47 -20.96
C GLY A 400 6.30 -56.60 -21.17
N SER A 401 6.99 -57.35 -20.30
CA SER A 401 8.42 -57.64 -20.47
C SER A 401 8.69 -58.51 -21.70
N GLU A 402 7.87 -59.54 -21.92
CA GLU A 402 7.95 -60.42 -23.09
C GLU A 402 7.67 -59.64 -24.38
N LEU A 403 6.65 -58.79 -24.37
CA LEU A 403 6.35 -57.87 -25.47
C LEU A 403 7.53 -56.95 -25.80
N LEU A 404 8.11 -56.30 -24.78
CA LEU A 404 9.30 -55.45 -24.97
C LEU A 404 10.49 -56.24 -25.54
N LYS A 405 10.77 -57.43 -25.02
CA LYS A 405 11.87 -58.27 -25.50
C LYS A 405 11.66 -58.66 -26.96
N LYS A 406 10.43 -59.03 -27.35
CA LYS A 406 10.07 -59.36 -28.72
C LYS A 406 10.27 -58.18 -29.66
N GLU A 407 9.73 -57.01 -29.32
CA GLU A 407 9.88 -55.80 -30.14
C GLU A 407 11.34 -55.36 -30.28
N ILE A 408 12.17 -55.48 -29.24
CA ILE A 408 13.61 -55.15 -29.31
C ILE A 408 14.31 -56.06 -30.33
N ILE A 409 13.98 -57.36 -30.36
CA ILE A 409 14.53 -58.33 -31.31
C ILE A 409 14.06 -58.02 -32.73
N GLU A 410 12.75 -57.81 -32.93
CA GLU A 410 12.15 -57.51 -34.24
C GLU A 410 12.73 -56.24 -34.86
N ARG A 411 12.98 -55.21 -34.03
CA ARG A 411 13.59 -53.95 -34.45
C ARG A 411 15.11 -54.01 -34.57
N LYS A 412 15.74 -55.16 -34.26
CA LYS A 412 17.20 -55.35 -34.25
C LYS A 412 17.95 -54.31 -33.40
N LEU A 413 17.36 -53.88 -32.29
CA LEU A 413 17.94 -52.88 -31.40
C LEU A 413 18.74 -53.55 -30.28
N THR A 414 19.87 -52.95 -29.88
CA THR A 414 20.54 -53.36 -28.65
C THR A 414 19.92 -52.64 -27.45
N ARG A 415 20.11 -53.17 -26.23
CA ARG A 415 19.70 -52.46 -25.00
C ARG A 415 20.36 -51.08 -24.87
N LYS A 416 21.56 -50.89 -25.44
CA LYS A 416 22.25 -49.60 -25.46
C LYS A 416 21.51 -48.60 -26.35
N ASP A 417 21.00 -49.07 -27.49
CA ASP A 417 20.22 -48.24 -28.42
C ASP A 417 18.87 -47.84 -27.80
N VAL A 418 18.20 -48.78 -27.12
CA VAL A 418 16.94 -48.51 -26.42
C VAL A 418 17.10 -47.48 -25.30
N CYS A 419 18.20 -47.54 -24.54
CA CYS A 419 18.43 -46.64 -23.41
C CYS A 419 18.97 -45.25 -23.77
N LYS A 420 19.26 -44.92 -25.04
CA LYS A 420 19.89 -43.64 -25.43
C LYS A 420 19.15 -42.40 -24.90
N ASN A 421 17.81 -42.44 -24.88
CA ASN A 421 16.96 -41.33 -24.44
C ASN A 421 16.26 -41.61 -23.09
N MET A 422 16.67 -42.64 -22.36
CA MET A 422 16.05 -43.04 -21.09
C MET A 422 16.89 -42.57 -19.90
N SER A 423 16.24 -42.43 -18.73
CA SER A 423 16.90 -42.07 -17.47
C SER A 423 17.59 -43.25 -16.76
N ILE A 424 17.80 -44.37 -17.46
CA ILE A 424 18.37 -45.61 -16.92
C ILE A 424 19.46 -46.19 -17.82
N THR A 425 20.44 -46.83 -17.18
CA THR A 425 21.53 -47.51 -17.87
C THR A 425 21.07 -48.85 -18.51
N PRO A 426 21.78 -49.37 -19.52
CA PRO A 426 21.47 -50.69 -20.10
C PRO A 426 21.46 -51.83 -19.07
N ARG A 427 22.30 -51.73 -18.04
CA ARG A 427 22.33 -52.69 -16.92
C ARG A 427 21.06 -52.60 -16.09
N GLN A 428 20.60 -51.40 -15.74
CA GLN A 428 19.34 -51.20 -15.04
C GLN A 428 18.16 -51.66 -15.90
N PHE A 429 18.15 -51.34 -17.19
CA PHE A 429 17.09 -51.75 -18.11
C PHE A 429 17.00 -53.28 -18.27
N ARG A 430 18.13 -53.99 -18.30
CA ARG A 430 18.13 -55.46 -18.22
C ARG A 430 17.38 -55.96 -16.98
N ARG A 431 17.61 -55.34 -15.82
CA ARG A 431 16.94 -55.72 -14.57
C ARG A 431 15.46 -55.33 -14.59
N VAL A 432 15.08 -54.24 -15.26
CA VAL A 432 13.68 -53.89 -15.52
C VAL A 432 13.00 -54.98 -16.35
N LEU A 433 13.62 -55.41 -17.45
CA LEU A 433 13.12 -56.52 -18.29
C LEU A 433 13.07 -57.86 -17.53
N ASN A 434 13.94 -58.07 -16.56
CA ASN A 434 13.89 -59.25 -15.69
C ASN A 434 12.89 -59.11 -14.53
N GLN A 435 12.17 -57.99 -14.44
CA GLN A 435 11.23 -57.73 -13.34
C GLN A 435 11.94 -57.71 -11.98
N GLU A 436 13.20 -57.32 -11.93
CA GLU A 436 14.00 -57.23 -10.70
C GLU A 436 14.22 -55.77 -10.27
N TYR A 437 13.80 -54.80 -11.09
CA TYR A 437 14.09 -53.39 -10.86
C TYR A 437 12.92 -52.50 -11.26
N PRO A 438 12.34 -51.73 -10.32
CA PRO A 438 11.34 -50.71 -10.64
C PRO A 438 12.02 -49.51 -11.31
N THR A 439 11.31 -48.84 -12.22
CA THR A 439 11.84 -47.68 -12.94
C THR A 439 10.78 -46.59 -13.11
N ASN A 440 11.20 -45.41 -13.56
CA ASN A 440 10.30 -44.28 -13.81
C ASN A 440 9.31 -44.64 -14.94
N LEU A 441 8.02 -44.37 -14.74
CA LEU A 441 7.01 -44.50 -15.78
C LEU A 441 7.39 -43.76 -17.08
N ASN A 442 8.04 -42.60 -16.96
CA ASN A 442 8.50 -41.81 -18.11
C ASN A 442 9.45 -42.60 -19.01
N ASN A 443 10.19 -43.58 -18.48
CA ASN A 443 11.02 -44.46 -19.30
C ASN A 443 10.17 -45.31 -20.25
N PHE A 444 9.01 -45.79 -19.82
CA PHE A 444 8.08 -46.51 -20.70
C PHE A 444 7.30 -45.58 -21.63
N THR A 445 6.95 -44.38 -21.17
CA THR A 445 6.35 -43.35 -22.03
C THR A 445 7.31 -42.93 -23.15
N GLU A 446 8.61 -42.86 -22.86
CA GLU A 446 9.61 -42.55 -23.87
C GLU A 446 9.80 -43.71 -24.87
N LEU A 447 9.70 -44.96 -24.43
CA LEU A 447 9.68 -46.12 -25.34
C LEU A 447 8.50 -46.03 -26.32
N THR A 448 7.30 -45.73 -25.85
CA THR A 448 6.14 -45.62 -26.74
C THR A 448 6.24 -44.46 -27.72
N LYS A 449 6.84 -43.33 -27.32
CA LYS A 449 7.18 -42.23 -28.24
C LYS A 449 8.20 -42.64 -29.30
N ASN A 450 9.16 -43.49 -28.96
CA ASN A 450 10.13 -44.07 -29.90
C ASN A 450 9.54 -45.26 -30.70
N GLY A 451 8.21 -45.31 -30.80
CA GLY A 451 7.48 -46.22 -31.68
C GLY A 451 7.21 -47.59 -31.10
N PHE A 452 7.58 -47.91 -29.85
CA PHE A 452 7.22 -49.17 -29.20
C PHE A 452 5.70 -49.25 -28.91
N SER A 453 5.13 -50.46 -28.79
CA SER A 453 3.68 -50.62 -28.61
C SER A 453 3.14 -49.85 -27.40
N LYS A 454 2.06 -49.09 -27.63
CA LYS A 454 1.36 -48.38 -26.55
C LYS A 454 0.80 -49.33 -25.47
N GLN A 455 0.59 -50.61 -25.81
CA GLN A 455 0.14 -51.63 -24.85
C GLN A 455 1.13 -51.83 -23.70
N ILE A 456 2.42 -51.51 -23.87
CA ILE A 456 3.45 -51.59 -22.82
C ILE A 456 3.05 -50.79 -21.57
N LEU A 457 2.37 -49.65 -21.73
CA LEU A 457 1.92 -48.82 -20.61
C LEU A 457 0.82 -49.50 -19.78
N GLN A 458 0.02 -50.40 -20.37
CA GLN A 458 -1.01 -51.16 -19.65
C GLN A 458 -0.40 -52.23 -18.73
N TYR A 459 0.81 -52.67 -19.04
CA TYR A 459 1.56 -53.66 -18.24
C TYR A 459 2.51 -53.02 -17.22
N ALA A 460 2.55 -51.68 -17.13
CA ALA A 460 3.36 -50.97 -16.16
C ALA A 460 2.56 -50.76 -14.85
N GLU A 461 2.84 -51.57 -13.83
CA GLU A 461 2.17 -51.45 -12.53
C GLU A 461 2.93 -50.51 -11.60
N GLN A 462 2.21 -49.58 -10.98
CA GLN A 462 2.77 -48.71 -9.96
C GLN A 462 3.24 -49.52 -8.75
N VAL A 463 4.45 -49.22 -8.28
CA VAL A 463 5.03 -49.89 -7.12
C VAL A 463 5.58 -48.89 -6.12
N ILE A 464 5.32 -49.16 -4.85
CA ILE A 464 5.90 -48.44 -3.72
C ILE A 464 7.11 -49.23 -3.24
N THR A 465 8.22 -48.54 -2.96
CA THR A 465 9.44 -49.20 -2.45
C THR A 465 9.82 -48.62 -1.10
N ASN A 466 10.59 -49.36 -0.29
CA ASN A 466 11.11 -48.82 0.99
C ASN A 466 11.93 -47.52 0.81
N LYS A 467 12.52 -47.31 -0.38
CA LYS A 467 13.29 -46.10 -0.74
C LYS A 467 12.43 -44.98 -1.35
N HIS A 468 11.27 -45.32 -1.90
CA HIS A 468 10.33 -44.40 -2.53
C HIS A 468 8.94 -44.70 -1.95
N LYS A 469 8.74 -44.24 -0.71
CA LYS A 469 7.46 -44.29 0.00
C LYS A 469 6.43 -43.48 -0.78
N GLU A 470 5.16 -43.85 -0.64
CA GLU A 470 4.06 -43.02 -1.12
C GLU A 470 4.13 -41.64 -0.42
N PHE A 471 3.98 -40.58 -1.19
CA PHE A 471 3.98 -39.21 -0.68
C PHE A 471 3.07 -38.35 -1.52
N ILE A 472 2.54 -37.30 -0.89
CA ILE A 472 1.72 -36.29 -1.55
C ILE A 472 2.45 -34.95 -1.52
N LEU A 473 2.19 -34.09 -2.49
CA LEU A 473 2.57 -32.68 -2.41
C LEU A 473 1.29 -31.89 -2.15
N PRO A 474 1.25 -31.02 -1.11
CA PRO A 474 0.08 -30.20 -0.87
C PRO A 474 -0.13 -29.24 -2.03
N GLU A 475 -1.39 -29.06 -2.43
CA GLU A 475 -1.77 -28.09 -3.47
C GLU A 475 -1.95 -26.67 -2.90
N ILE A 476 -2.18 -26.56 -1.60
CA ILE A 476 -2.45 -25.30 -0.89
C ILE A 476 -1.54 -25.21 0.33
N LEU A 477 -1.09 -24.00 0.67
CA LEU A 477 -0.38 -23.73 1.92
C LEU A 477 -1.35 -23.78 3.11
N ASP A 478 -1.36 -24.90 3.83
CA ASP A 478 -2.12 -25.05 5.07
C ASP A 478 -1.30 -24.64 6.33
N ASN A 479 -1.94 -24.70 7.50
CA ASN A 479 -1.32 -24.36 8.78
C ASN A 479 -0.11 -25.25 9.11
N ASN A 480 -0.22 -26.56 8.89
CA ASN A 480 0.83 -27.51 9.24
C ASN A 480 2.07 -27.30 8.38
N PHE A 481 1.89 -27.11 7.08
CA PHE A 481 2.99 -26.86 6.17
C PHE A 481 3.59 -25.47 6.39
N ALA A 482 2.77 -24.45 6.69
CA ALA A 482 3.27 -23.14 7.11
C ALA A 482 4.17 -23.25 8.36
N GLN A 483 3.79 -24.06 9.36
CA GLN A 483 4.63 -24.31 10.53
C GLN A 483 5.97 -24.98 10.15
N ILE A 484 5.96 -26.00 9.28
CA ILE A 484 7.18 -26.63 8.77
C ILE A 484 8.10 -25.60 8.08
N LEU A 485 7.54 -24.74 7.22
CA LEU A 485 8.30 -23.72 6.48
C LEU A 485 8.88 -22.66 7.42
N GLY A 486 8.14 -22.25 8.46
CA GLY A 486 8.63 -21.34 9.48
C GLY A 486 9.82 -21.91 10.25
N TYR A 487 9.73 -23.18 10.65
CA TYR A 487 10.85 -23.86 11.31
C TYR A 487 12.04 -24.04 10.37
N PHE A 488 11.77 -24.36 9.10
CA PHE A 488 12.81 -24.48 8.08
C PHE A 488 13.55 -23.15 7.85
N LEU A 489 12.87 -22.01 7.94
CA LEU A 489 13.49 -20.69 7.82
C LEU A 489 14.51 -20.41 8.94
N GLY A 490 14.31 -20.97 10.14
CA GLY A 490 15.24 -20.86 11.26
C GLY A 490 16.37 -21.90 11.20
N ASP A 491 16.04 -23.17 11.41
CA ASP A 491 17.00 -24.27 11.62
C ASP A 491 17.04 -25.31 10.49
N GLY A 492 16.41 -25.00 9.35
CA GLY A 492 16.39 -25.86 8.18
C GLY A 492 17.64 -25.75 7.30
N ASN A 493 18.09 -26.89 6.77
CA ASN A 493 19.13 -26.93 5.75
C ASN A 493 18.72 -27.79 4.56
N PHE A 494 19.07 -27.32 3.36
CA PHE A 494 18.95 -28.09 2.14
C PHE A 494 20.16 -29.00 1.94
N GLU A 495 19.97 -30.31 2.02
CA GLU A 495 20.97 -31.29 1.59
C GLU A 495 20.78 -31.60 0.09
N GLU A 496 21.70 -32.38 -0.49
CA GLU A 496 21.66 -32.74 -1.92
C GLU A 496 20.34 -33.42 -2.32
N ARG A 497 19.81 -34.29 -1.43
CA ARG A 497 18.60 -35.10 -1.70
C ARG A 497 17.58 -35.10 -0.55
N ALA A 498 17.75 -34.24 0.44
CA ALA A 498 16.94 -34.26 1.67
C ALA A 498 16.77 -32.86 2.26
N LEU A 499 15.75 -32.71 3.10
CA LEU A 499 15.66 -31.60 4.06
C LEU A 499 16.23 -32.08 5.39
N ARG A 500 17.11 -31.28 6.00
CA ARG A 500 17.65 -31.55 7.34
C ARG A 500 17.20 -30.47 8.29
N PHE A 501 16.75 -30.88 9.46
CA PHE A 501 16.44 -30.01 10.59
C PHE A 501 17.30 -30.41 11.77
N ARG A 502 17.85 -29.44 12.50
CA ARG A 502 18.69 -29.71 13.67
C ARG A 502 18.11 -29.02 14.89
N ASP A 503 17.96 -29.77 15.98
CA ASP A 503 17.53 -29.21 17.27
C ASP A 503 18.24 -29.93 18.42
N ALA A 504 18.40 -29.25 19.56
CA ALA A 504 18.81 -29.88 20.80
C ALA A 504 17.70 -30.77 21.39
N ARG A 505 16.44 -30.48 21.07
CA ARG A 505 15.23 -31.11 21.62
C ARG A 505 14.68 -32.20 20.69
N TYR A 506 14.64 -33.43 21.20
CA TYR A 506 14.08 -34.56 20.45
C TYR A 506 12.56 -34.44 20.25
N ASP A 507 11.82 -33.99 21.26
CA ASP A 507 10.36 -33.83 21.23
C ASP A 507 9.90 -32.80 20.19
N VAL A 508 10.70 -31.75 19.95
CA VAL A 508 10.47 -30.81 18.86
C VAL A 508 10.61 -31.51 17.52
N LEU A 509 11.73 -32.20 17.26
CA LEU A 509 11.93 -32.92 16.01
C LEU A 509 10.88 -34.02 15.77
N GLU A 510 10.42 -34.69 16.82
CA GLU A 510 9.32 -35.66 16.74
C GLU A 510 8.01 -34.98 16.31
N THR A 511 7.70 -33.81 16.86
CA THR A 511 6.55 -32.99 16.45
C THR A 511 6.62 -32.67 14.95
N TYR A 512 7.77 -32.19 14.46
CA TYR A 512 7.94 -31.89 13.03
C TYR A 512 7.91 -33.14 12.16
N ASN A 513 8.41 -34.27 12.64
CA ASN A 513 8.33 -35.54 11.92
C ASN A 513 6.86 -35.97 11.71
N ASN A 514 6.00 -35.75 12.71
CA ASN A 514 4.56 -35.99 12.58
C ASN A 514 3.90 -35.00 11.63
N LEU A 515 4.26 -33.71 11.65
CA LEU A 515 3.76 -32.74 10.66
C LEU A 515 4.14 -33.14 9.23
N PHE A 516 5.34 -33.67 9.00
CA PHE A 516 5.73 -34.22 7.69
C PHE A 516 4.90 -35.45 7.29
N GLU A 517 4.54 -36.33 8.23
CA GLU A 517 3.60 -37.41 7.97
C GLU A 517 2.21 -36.88 7.62
N GLU A 518 1.71 -35.86 8.32
CA GLU A 518 0.40 -35.29 8.06
C GLU A 518 0.33 -34.65 6.67
N VAL A 519 1.28 -33.76 6.36
CA VAL A 519 1.33 -32.95 5.12
C VAL A 519 1.75 -33.76 3.91
N PHE A 520 2.80 -34.58 4.04
CA PHE A 520 3.42 -35.25 2.89
C PHE A 520 3.24 -36.77 2.89
N LYS A 521 2.68 -37.38 3.95
CA LYS A 521 2.69 -38.84 4.18
C LYS A 521 4.10 -39.44 4.25
N VAL A 522 5.08 -38.64 4.66
CA VAL A 522 6.49 -39.05 4.78
C VAL A 522 7.00 -38.84 6.19
N LYS A 523 7.51 -39.91 6.81
CA LYS A 523 8.37 -39.79 8.01
C LYS A 523 9.83 -39.72 7.65
N GLY A 524 10.54 -38.80 8.30
CA GLY A 524 11.98 -38.72 8.35
C GLY A 524 12.61 -39.64 9.39
N ASN A 525 13.93 -39.64 9.39
CA ASN A 525 14.75 -40.33 10.39
C ASN A 525 15.34 -39.30 11.36
N ILE A 526 15.11 -39.50 12.66
CA ILE A 526 15.75 -38.72 13.72
C ILE A 526 16.98 -39.47 14.20
N SER A 527 18.12 -38.79 14.24
CA SER A 527 19.40 -39.37 14.66
C SER A 527 20.18 -38.39 15.54
N LYS A 528 20.87 -38.90 16.56
CA LYS A 528 21.75 -38.08 17.41
C LYS A 528 23.01 -37.69 16.64
N VAL A 529 23.42 -36.43 16.75
CA VAL A 529 24.66 -35.96 16.14
C VAL A 529 25.85 -36.39 16.98
N SER A 530 26.84 -37.04 16.36
CA SER A 530 28.04 -37.48 17.06
C SER A 530 28.75 -36.29 17.74
N ASN A 531 29.13 -36.48 19.00
CA ASN A 531 29.84 -35.51 19.84
C ASN A 531 29.14 -34.14 20.01
N LYS A 532 27.81 -34.06 19.80
CA LYS A 532 27.03 -32.85 20.03
C LYS A 532 25.75 -33.16 20.79
N ASN A 533 25.29 -32.21 21.62
CA ASN A 533 24.02 -32.32 22.32
C ASN A 533 22.84 -31.86 21.42
N CYS A 534 22.72 -32.49 20.26
CA CYS A 534 21.64 -32.21 19.32
C CYS A 534 21.32 -33.42 18.44
N PHE A 535 20.18 -33.35 17.77
CA PHE A 535 19.63 -34.36 16.89
C PHE A 535 19.40 -33.77 15.51
N ASN A 536 19.41 -34.61 14.49
CA ASN A 536 19.01 -34.25 13.13
C ASN A 536 17.75 -35.04 12.75
N LEU A 537 16.74 -34.36 12.24
CA LEU A 537 15.63 -34.95 11.47
C LEU A 537 15.97 -34.84 9.99
N ASN A 538 16.06 -35.96 9.28
CA ASN A 538 16.31 -35.99 7.84
C ASN A 538 15.09 -36.51 7.08
N ILE A 539 14.52 -35.66 6.22
CA ILE A 539 13.44 -35.99 5.28
C ILE A 539 14.06 -36.33 3.93
N ASN A 540 14.32 -37.62 3.72
CA ASN A 540 15.04 -38.14 2.56
C ASN A 540 14.16 -38.25 1.30
N ASN A 541 13.69 -37.12 0.79
CA ASN A 541 12.90 -37.05 -0.44
C ASN A 541 13.32 -35.85 -1.30
N LYS A 542 13.91 -36.11 -2.47
CA LYS A 542 14.40 -35.08 -3.39
C LYS A 542 13.27 -34.21 -3.96
N THR A 543 12.09 -34.79 -4.19
CA THR A 543 10.93 -34.06 -4.73
C THR A 543 10.39 -33.07 -3.71
N ILE A 544 10.19 -33.51 -2.46
CA ILE A 544 9.80 -32.62 -1.35
C ILE A 544 10.85 -31.53 -1.15
N ARG A 545 12.15 -31.90 -1.14
CA ARG A 545 13.25 -30.94 -1.01
C ARG A 545 13.24 -29.87 -2.10
N ASN A 546 12.96 -30.23 -3.35
CA ASN A 546 12.90 -29.27 -4.45
C ASN A 546 11.62 -28.43 -4.39
N PHE A 547 10.48 -29.03 -4.06
CA PHE A 547 9.21 -28.35 -3.86
C PHE A 547 9.32 -27.28 -2.76
N THR A 548 9.86 -27.63 -1.58
CA THR A 548 10.15 -26.68 -0.51
C THR A 548 11.12 -25.59 -0.97
N LYS A 549 12.15 -25.92 -1.76
CA LYS A 549 13.11 -24.92 -2.29
C LYS A 549 12.44 -23.88 -3.19
N ASP A 550 11.48 -24.28 -4.00
CA ASP A 550 10.77 -23.35 -4.87
C ASP A 550 9.91 -22.38 -4.05
N ILE A 551 9.18 -22.90 -3.05
CA ILE A 551 8.35 -22.10 -2.16
C ILE A 551 9.19 -21.14 -1.30
N MET A 552 10.36 -21.59 -0.83
CA MET A 552 11.23 -20.79 0.04
C MET A 552 11.77 -19.51 -0.63
N LYS A 553 11.74 -19.41 -1.97
CA LYS A 553 12.14 -18.19 -2.68
C LYS A 553 11.19 -17.02 -2.41
N ASP A 554 9.90 -17.32 -2.35
CA ASP A 554 8.81 -16.36 -2.22
C ASP A 554 8.00 -16.60 -0.93
N ILE A 555 8.64 -17.17 0.10
CA ILE A 555 7.94 -17.65 1.29
C ILE A 555 7.15 -16.56 2.01
N PHE A 556 7.73 -15.35 2.11
CA PHE A 556 7.05 -14.23 2.73
C PHE A 556 5.82 -13.80 1.95
N ASP A 557 5.83 -13.88 0.62
CA ASP A 557 4.67 -13.56 -0.22
C ASP A 557 3.54 -14.56 -0.01
N TYR A 558 3.87 -15.86 0.01
CA TYR A 558 2.93 -16.91 0.34
C TYR A 558 2.29 -16.67 1.71
N VAL A 559 3.11 -16.52 2.76
CA VAL A 559 2.62 -16.34 4.12
C VAL A 559 1.82 -15.03 4.27
N ALA A 560 2.28 -13.93 3.67
CA ALA A 560 1.63 -12.63 3.75
C ALA A 560 0.25 -12.62 3.08
N LYS A 561 0.02 -13.40 2.02
CA LYS A 561 -1.31 -13.52 1.41
C LYS A 561 -2.21 -14.54 2.10
N SER A 562 -1.66 -15.42 2.94
CA SER A 562 -2.42 -16.48 3.62
C SER A 562 -3.32 -15.97 4.75
N PRO A 563 -4.33 -16.76 5.17
CA PRO A 563 -5.16 -16.46 6.34
C PRO A 563 -4.33 -16.38 7.63
N LYS A 564 -4.88 -15.69 8.64
CA LYS A 564 -4.23 -15.47 9.95
C LYS A 564 -3.75 -16.78 10.62
N GLY A 565 -4.46 -17.90 10.41
CA GLY A 565 -4.06 -19.22 10.92
C GLY A 565 -2.72 -19.73 10.36
N CYS A 566 -2.48 -19.55 9.06
CA CYS A 566 -1.21 -19.93 8.44
C CYS A 566 -0.08 -19.02 8.90
N ILE A 567 -0.35 -17.72 9.03
CA ILE A 567 0.62 -16.74 9.56
C ILE A 567 1.03 -17.10 10.99
N ALA A 568 0.06 -17.38 11.87
CA ALA A 568 0.32 -17.81 13.24
C ALA A 568 1.15 -19.10 13.27
N SER A 569 0.82 -20.07 12.42
CA SER A 569 1.53 -21.34 12.34
C SER A 569 2.95 -21.17 11.80
N PHE A 570 3.16 -20.30 10.81
CA PHE A 570 4.49 -19.94 10.30
C PHE A 570 5.36 -19.29 11.38
N ILE A 571 4.81 -18.31 12.12
CA ILE A 571 5.53 -17.68 13.24
C ILE A 571 5.86 -18.71 14.31
N LYS A 572 4.92 -19.59 14.67
CA LYS A 572 5.16 -20.69 15.63
C LYS A 572 6.34 -21.55 15.19
N GLY A 573 6.39 -21.90 13.90
CA GLY A 573 7.50 -22.63 13.31
C GLY A 573 8.84 -21.93 13.49
N PHE A 574 8.89 -20.64 13.13
CA PHE A 574 10.08 -19.82 13.27
C PHE A 574 10.54 -19.70 14.73
N PHE A 575 9.62 -19.49 15.67
CA PHE A 575 9.94 -19.40 17.11
C PHE A 575 10.22 -20.74 17.78
N ASP A 576 9.79 -21.87 17.20
CA ASP A 576 10.20 -23.18 17.68
C ASP A 576 11.72 -23.38 17.46
N ALA A 577 12.22 -22.97 16.29
CA ALA A 577 13.64 -22.98 15.93
C ALA A 577 14.44 -21.88 16.67
N GLU A 578 14.16 -20.62 16.38
CA GLU A 578 14.97 -19.47 16.83
C GLU A 578 14.53 -18.87 18.17
N GLY A 579 13.34 -19.24 18.64
CA GLY A 579 12.66 -18.58 19.74
C GLY A 579 12.99 -19.12 21.12
N SER A 580 12.75 -18.29 22.12
CA SER A 580 12.95 -18.57 23.54
C SER A 580 11.80 -17.95 24.34
N VAL A 581 11.43 -18.62 25.43
CA VAL A 581 10.54 -18.08 26.46
C VAL A 581 11.40 -17.85 27.68
N ASP A 582 11.44 -16.60 28.15
CA ASP A 582 12.27 -16.21 29.29
C ASP A 582 11.69 -16.83 30.58
N LYS A 583 12.56 -17.38 31.44
CA LYS A 583 12.14 -18.05 32.68
C LYS A 583 11.91 -17.11 33.86
N LYS A 584 12.40 -15.88 33.77
CA LYS A 584 12.37 -14.89 34.85
C LYS A 584 11.36 -13.79 34.60
N TYR A 585 11.11 -13.47 33.33
CA TYR A 585 10.20 -12.42 32.93
C TYR A 585 9.20 -12.92 31.89
N PRO A 586 7.97 -12.38 31.85
CA PRO A 586 7.01 -12.66 30.79
C PRO A 586 7.53 -12.03 29.49
N LYS A 587 8.31 -12.81 28.75
CA LYS A 587 8.97 -12.39 27.52
C LYS A 587 9.14 -13.58 26.58
N VAL A 588 8.80 -13.37 25.31
CA VAL A 588 9.13 -14.28 24.22
C VAL A 588 10.06 -13.55 23.26
N SER A 589 11.13 -14.21 22.82
CA SER A 589 12.08 -13.59 21.89
C SER A 589 12.70 -14.58 20.92
N ALA A 590 13.00 -14.13 19.72
CA ALA A 590 13.78 -14.88 18.74
C ALA A 590 14.95 -14.02 18.23
N SER A 591 16.01 -14.66 17.77
CA SER A 591 17.17 -13.98 17.18
C SER A 591 17.35 -14.36 15.72
N GLN A 592 17.92 -13.46 14.92
CA GLN A 592 18.32 -13.76 13.55
C GLN A 592 19.47 -12.86 13.10
N LYS A 593 20.30 -13.34 12.19
CA LYS A 593 21.38 -12.54 11.59
C LYS A 593 20.86 -11.55 10.56
N ASP A 594 19.79 -11.91 9.88
CA ASP A 594 19.14 -11.08 8.88
C ASP A 594 18.00 -10.28 9.50
N GLU A 595 18.13 -8.95 9.53
CA GLU A 595 17.12 -8.04 10.08
C GLU A 595 15.82 -8.08 9.27
N ILE A 596 15.88 -8.34 7.95
CA ILE A 596 14.67 -8.30 7.11
C ILE A 596 13.70 -9.40 7.49
N VAL A 597 14.21 -10.59 7.84
CA VAL A 597 13.40 -11.72 8.33
C VAL A 597 12.62 -11.32 9.57
N LEU A 598 13.29 -10.66 10.52
CA LEU A 598 12.63 -10.19 11.74
C LEU A 598 11.63 -9.07 11.47
N ARG A 599 11.88 -8.18 10.49
CA ARG A 599 10.90 -7.16 10.06
C ARG A 599 9.64 -7.80 9.48
N TYR A 600 9.77 -8.84 8.66
CA TYR A 600 8.61 -9.62 8.21
C TYR A 600 7.88 -10.30 9.38
N MET A 601 8.61 -10.92 10.31
CA MET A 601 7.99 -11.52 11.51
C MET A 601 7.25 -10.49 12.35
N GLN A 602 7.82 -9.29 12.50
CA GLN A 602 7.22 -8.18 13.22
C GLN A 602 5.91 -7.74 12.58
N LEU A 603 5.87 -7.54 11.26
CA LEU A 603 4.64 -7.18 10.54
C LEU A 603 3.59 -8.31 10.56
N PHE A 604 4.02 -9.57 10.53
CA PHE A 604 3.12 -10.72 10.70
C PHE A 604 2.52 -10.79 12.11
N LEU A 605 3.31 -10.49 13.15
CA LEU A 605 2.83 -10.37 14.53
C LEU A 605 1.83 -9.21 14.67
N ASP A 606 2.07 -8.08 14.01
CA ASP A 606 1.13 -6.95 14.00
C ASP A 606 -0.22 -7.32 13.41
N ARG A 607 -0.26 -8.12 12.33
CA ARG A 607 -1.51 -8.67 11.76
C ARG A 607 -2.29 -9.58 12.71
N LEU A 608 -1.59 -10.18 13.68
CA LEU A 608 -2.19 -10.98 14.75
C LEU A 608 -2.50 -10.14 16.00
N GLY A 609 -2.24 -8.83 15.97
CA GLY A 609 -2.43 -7.94 17.11
C GLY A 609 -1.49 -8.28 18.27
N ILE A 610 -0.22 -8.60 17.96
CA ILE A 610 0.85 -8.86 18.93
C ILE A 610 1.98 -7.88 18.65
N ARG A 611 2.21 -6.91 19.54
CA ARG A 611 3.34 -5.97 19.36
C ARG A 611 4.65 -6.65 19.70
N SER A 612 5.66 -6.34 18.92
CA SER A 612 7.03 -6.78 19.14
C SER A 612 8.01 -5.68 18.81
N SER A 613 9.23 -5.75 19.35
CA SER A 613 10.27 -4.74 19.13
C SER A 613 11.56 -5.38 18.64
N ILE A 614 12.21 -4.75 17.66
CA ILE A 614 13.49 -5.24 17.12
C ILE A 614 14.66 -4.44 17.70
N ARG A 615 15.71 -5.15 18.10
CA ARG A 615 16.98 -4.59 18.56
C ARG A 615 18.16 -5.34 17.95
N GLY A 616 19.16 -4.61 17.48
CA GLY A 616 20.40 -5.18 16.95
C GLY A 616 21.60 -4.84 17.82
N TYR A 617 22.56 -5.74 17.91
CA TYR A 617 23.89 -5.48 18.45
C TYR A 617 24.94 -6.28 17.67
N LYS A 618 26.21 -5.90 17.80
CA LYS A 618 27.32 -6.66 17.21
C LYS A 618 27.80 -7.72 18.20
N HIS A 619 27.86 -8.97 17.79
CA HIS A 619 28.44 -10.07 18.54
C HIS A 619 29.64 -10.63 17.76
N ASN A 620 30.84 -10.54 18.34
CA ASN A 620 32.10 -10.89 17.67
C ASN A 620 32.22 -10.25 16.27
N GLY A 621 31.86 -8.96 16.17
CA GLY A 621 31.87 -8.19 14.92
C GLY A 621 30.67 -8.41 14.00
N ASN A 622 29.92 -9.50 14.15
CA ASN A 622 28.77 -9.82 13.30
C ASN A 622 27.46 -9.23 13.87
N PRO A 623 26.60 -8.65 13.03
CA PRO A 623 25.29 -8.17 13.49
C PRO A 623 24.39 -9.34 13.88
N ILE A 624 23.74 -9.23 15.04
CA ILE A 624 22.66 -10.12 15.47
C ILE A 624 21.49 -9.24 15.88
N PHE A 625 20.31 -9.58 15.38
CA PHE A 625 19.06 -8.90 15.67
C PHE A 625 18.18 -9.81 16.53
N HIS A 626 17.38 -9.18 17.39
CA HIS A 626 16.45 -9.83 18.30
C HIS A 626 15.09 -9.19 18.15
N ILE A 627 14.07 -10.01 17.99
CA ILE A 627 12.67 -9.61 18.09
C ILE A 627 12.17 -10.00 19.47
N ASP A 628 11.63 -9.03 20.21
CA ASP A 628 11.19 -9.20 21.59
C ASP A 628 9.70 -8.87 21.75
N ILE A 629 8.94 -9.79 22.35
CA ILE A 629 7.55 -9.61 22.82
C ILE A 629 7.60 -9.53 24.35
N LYS A 630 7.29 -8.36 24.93
CA LYS A 630 7.53 -8.06 26.35
C LYS A 630 6.31 -7.56 27.14
N SER A 631 5.31 -7.00 26.46
CA SER A 631 4.10 -6.55 27.14
C SER A 631 3.30 -7.76 27.62
N LEU A 632 2.76 -7.73 28.84
CA LEU A 632 1.99 -8.87 29.38
C LEU A 632 0.82 -9.25 28.46
N LYS A 633 0.14 -8.25 27.87
CA LYS A 633 -0.97 -8.47 26.92
C LYS A 633 -0.47 -9.18 25.66
N ASP A 634 0.67 -8.74 25.12
CA ASP A 634 1.22 -9.30 23.88
C ASP A 634 1.83 -10.70 24.10
N VAL A 635 2.44 -10.97 25.25
CA VAL A 635 2.91 -12.31 25.65
C VAL A 635 1.73 -13.27 25.83
N MET A 636 0.66 -12.83 26.48
CA MET A 636 -0.56 -13.60 26.61
C MET A 636 -1.19 -13.88 25.24
N ASN A 637 -1.31 -12.85 24.38
CA ASN A 637 -1.83 -13.00 23.02
C ASN A 637 -0.96 -13.94 22.17
N TYR A 638 0.37 -13.87 22.29
CA TYR A 638 1.28 -14.82 21.65
C TYR A 638 1.01 -16.25 22.13
N GLY A 639 0.89 -16.46 23.44
CA GLY A 639 0.59 -17.76 24.02
C GLY A 639 -0.73 -18.36 23.54
N ILE A 640 -1.78 -17.55 23.44
CA ILE A 640 -3.12 -17.99 23.01
C ILE A 640 -3.20 -18.21 21.50
N LYS A 641 -2.64 -17.30 20.69
CA LYS A 641 -2.82 -17.30 19.24
C LYS A 641 -1.77 -18.10 18.48
N ILE A 642 -0.56 -18.25 19.04
CA ILE A 642 0.61 -18.83 18.36
C ILE A 642 1.16 -20.02 19.16
N GLY A 643 1.57 -19.78 20.41
CA GLY A 643 2.19 -20.77 21.28
C GLY A 643 3.57 -21.23 20.81
N VAL A 644 4.00 -22.40 21.31
CA VAL A 644 5.27 -23.08 21.00
C VAL A 644 5.06 -24.60 21.08
N SER A 645 5.91 -25.37 20.39
CA SER A 645 5.84 -26.84 20.35
C SER A 645 6.68 -27.51 21.43
N ALA A 646 7.84 -26.95 21.79
CA ALA A 646 8.73 -27.51 22.80
C ALA A 646 8.06 -27.59 24.18
N LYS A 647 8.08 -28.75 24.82
CA LYS A 647 7.35 -28.99 26.08
C LYS A 647 7.80 -28.04 27.20
N ASP A 648 9.11 -27.91 27.38
CA ASP A 648 9.72 -27.02 28.39
C ASP A 648 9.31 -25.55 28.18
N LYS A 649 9.37 -25.06 26.94
CA LYS A 649 8.95 -23.68 26.61
C LYS A 649 7.46 -23.49 26.81
N LYS A 650 6.64 -24.50 26.47
CA LYS A 650 5.18 -24.46 26.59
C LYS A 650 4.74 -24.36 28.05
N GLU A 651 5.37 -25.11 28.94
CA GLU A 651 5.13 -25.02 30.39
C GLU A 651 5.41 -23.60 30.91
N THR A 652 6.59 -23.06 30.61
CA THR A 652 6.96 -21.68 31.01
C THR A 652 5.99 -20.64 30.41
N LEU A 653 5.60 -20.79 29.14
CA LEU A 653 4.67 -19.87 28.49
C LEU A 653 3.28 -19.92 29.15
N ASN A 654 2.80 -21.11 29.51
CA ASN A 654 1.52 -21.27 30.21
C ASN A 654 1.53 -20.66 31.62
N GLU A 655 2.65 -20.73 32.34
CA GLU A 655 2.83 -20.02 33.60
C GLU A 655 2.73 -18.51 33.40
N TRP A 656 3.38 -17.98 32.36
CA TRP A 656 3.27 -16.55 32.03
C TRP A 656 1.87 -16.15 31.59
N ILE A 657 1.14 -16.96 30.83
CA ILE A 657 -0.27 -16.69 30.49
C ILE A 657 -1.08 -16.51 31.78
N LYS A 658 -1.00 -17.46 32.72
CA LYS A 658 -1.70 -17.39 34.01
C LYS A 658 -1.29 -16.17 34.84
N TYR A 659 0.00 -15.81 34.81
CA TYR A 659 0.50 -14.60 35.47
C TYR A 659 -0.07 -13.34 34.82
N CYS A 660 -0.04 -13.26 33.49
CA CYS A 660 -0.50 -12.10 32.72
C CYS A 660 -2.01 -11.88 32.88
N GLU A 661 -2.81 -12.94 32.91
CA GLU A 661 -4.26 -12.88 33.18
C GLU A 661 -4.59 -12.25 34.54
N LYS A 662 -3.76 -12.54 35.56
CA LYS A 662 -3.93 -12.00 36.92
C LYS A 662 -3.28 -10.63 37.11
N SER A 663 -2.40 -10.23 36.21
CA SER A 663 -1.58 -9.03 36.36
C SER A 663 -2.27 -7.78 35.80
N TYR A 664 -2.11 -6.66 36.49
CA TYR A 664 -2.65 -5.38 36.04
C TYR A 664 -1.66 -4.73 35.05
N THR A 665 -2.02 -4.65 33.77
CA THR A 665 -1.32 -3.80 32.80
C THR A 665 -2.01 -2.47 32.60
N GLN A 666 -1.20 -1.40 32.56
CA GLN A 666 -1.65 -0.08 32.12
C GLN A 666 -0.90 0.27 30.83
N GLU A 667 -1.51 -0.06 29.68
CA GLU A 667 -1.03 0.44 28.40
C GLU A 667 -1.28 1.93 28.31
N MET A 668 -0.30 2.70 27.87
CA MET A 668 -0.44 4.14 27.71
C MET A 668 -1.08 4.45 26.35
N THR A 669 -1.92 5.47 26.31
CA THR A 669 -2.53 5.98 25.07
C THR A 669 -1.86 7.28 24.64
N ALA A 670 -2.15 7.76 23.43
CA ALA A 670 -1.73 9.09 22.99
C ALA A 670 -2.60 10.25 23.51
N ILE A 671 -3.63 9.96 24.32
CA ILE A 671 -4.54 10.98 24.85
C ILE A 671 -3.96 11.61 26.12
N LYS A 672 -3.87 12.94 26.15
CA LYS A 672 -3.36 13.66 27.33
C LYS A 672 -4.39 13.60 28.46
N ARG A 673 -3.90 13.42 29.70
CA ARG A 673 -4.79 13.44 30.88
C ARG A 673 -5.51 14.78 31.03
N THR A 674 -4.86 15.87 30.67
CA THR A 674 -5.43 17.23 30.72
C THR A 674 -6.67 17.36 29.84
N ASP A 675 -6.62 16.76 28.65
CA ASP A 675 -7.68 16.86 27.65
C ASP A 675 -8.91 16.07 28.14
N ILE A 676 -8.69 14.88 28.72
CA ILE A 676 -9.72 14.09 29.39
C ILE A 676 -10.29 14.82 30.62
N TRP A 677 -9.44 15.45 31.42
CA TRP A 677 -9.87 16.20 32.60
C TRP A 677 -10.84 17.31 32.22
N ASN A 678 -10.55 18.02 31.12
CA ASN A 678 -11.43 19.07 30.60
C ASN A 678 -12.71 18.47 29.99
N LEU A 679 -12.62 17.38 29.22
CA LEU A 679 -13.80 16.69 28.69
C LEU A 679 -14.77 16.25 29.81
N ILE A 680 -14.27 15.72 30.92
CA ILE A 680 -15.13 15.32 32.05
C ILE A 680 -15.87 16.54 32.65
N LYS A 681 -15.21 17.72 32.72
CA LYS A 681 -15.86 18.97 33.13
C LYS A 681 -16.92 19.42 32.13
N ASP A 682 -16.68 19.25 30.84
CA ASP A 682 -17.64 19.57 29.77
C ASP A 682 -18.93 18.75 29.91
N PHE A 683 -18.86 17.54 30.49
CA PHE A 683 -20.03 16.73 30.87
C PHE A 683 -20.68 17.14 32.21
N GLY A 684 -20.14 18.17 32.90
CA GLY A 684 -20.63 18.62 34.20
C GLY A 684 -20.25 17.76 35.38
N ILE A 685 -19.33 16.83 35.19
CA ILE A 685 -18.88 15.94 36.24
C ILE A 685 -17.60 16.52 36.84
N TYR A 686 -17.47 16.44 38.16
CA TYR A 686 -16.22 16.80 38.81
C TYR A 686 -15.15 15.74 38.48
N PRO A 687 -14.02 16.10 37.82
CA PRO A 687 -13.13 15.10 37.22
C PRO A 687 -12.55 14.08 38.20
N SER A 688 -12.30 14.46 39.47
CA SER A 688 -11.78 13.52 40.47
C SER A 688 -12.75 12.38 40.83
N LYS A 689 -14.05 12.52 40.52
CA LYS A 689 -15.04 11.44 40.68
C LYS A 689 -14.88 10.34 39.64
N VAL A 690 -14.27 10.64 38.49
CA VAL A 690 -14.15 9.73 37.34
C VAL A 690 -12.69 9.29 37.14
N MET A 691 -11.74 10.21 37.32
CA MET A 691 -10.34 10.01 37.03
C MET A 691 -9.46 10.47 38.20
N ARG A 692 -8.48 9.65 38.62
CA ARG A 692 -7.62 10.00 39.76
C ARG A 692 -6.71 11.20 39.41
N PRO A 693 -6.52 12.17 40.32
CA PRO A 693 -5.49 13.20 40.17
C PRO A 693 -4.11 12.55 40.05
N ARG A 694 -3.26 13.08 39.17
CA ARG A 694 -1.87 12.61 39.00
C ARG A 694 -0.93 13.82 38.81
N PRO A 695 0.37 13.69 39.18
CA PRO A 695 1.37 14.71 38.91
C PRO A 695 1.50 15.02 37.40
N LYS A 696 2.00 16.21 37.06
CA LYS A 696 2.20 16.65 35.66
C LYS A 696 3.10 15.72 34.84
N SER A 697 3.97 14.93 35.49
CA SER A 697 4.80 13.92 34.84
C SER A 697 3.98 12.80 34.17
N TYR A 698 2.75 12.54 34.62
CA TYR A 698 1.82 11.62 33.96
C TYR A 698 1.07 12.35 32.84
N LYS A 699 1.76 12.63 31.74
CA LYS A 699 1.20 13.40 30.62
C LYS A 699 0.01 12.70 29.94
N TYR A 700 0.08 11.39 29.76
CA TYR A 700 -0.89 10.60 29.00
C TYR A 700 -1.74 9.70 29.90
N ILE A 701 -2.96 9.35 29.47
CA ILE A 701 -3.86 8.42 30.18
C ILE A 701 -3.61 6.98 29.74
N GLY A 702 -3.80 6.02 30.65
CA GLY A 702 -3.72 4.60 30.31
C GLY A 702 -5.05 4.06 29.75
N GLU A 703 -5.00 3.09 28.85
CA GLU A 703 -6.13 2.54 28.09
C GLU A 703 -7.26 2.04 29.01
N ARG A 704 -6.93 1.35 30.12
CA ARG A 704 -7.95 0.88 31.07
C ARG A 704 -8.65 2.02 31.82
N GLU A 705 -7.92 3.06 32.19
CA GLU A 705 -8.50 4.25 32.83
C GLU A 705 -9.35 5.03 31.83
N LEU A 706 -8.87 5.19 30.59
CA LEU A 706 -9.62 5.79 29.49
C LEU A 706 -10.93 5.04 29.21
N ASN A 707 -10.89 3.70 29.13
CA ASN A 707 -12.09 2.88 28.95
C ASN A 707 -13.11 3.05 30.08
N LYS A 708 -12.65 3.21 31.33
CA LYS A 708 -13.56 3.52 32.46
C LYS A 708 -14.19 4.89 32.29
N VAL A 709 -13.39 5.90 31.93
CA VAL A 709 -13.88 7.26 31.65
C VAL A 709 -14.93 7.22 30.54
N ILE A 710 -14.65 6.59 29.40
CA ILE A 710 -15.58 6.46 28.27
C ILE A 710 -16.89 5.80 28.72
N LYS A 711 -16.83 4.68 29.45
CA LYS A 711 -18.03 4.00 29.98
C LYS A 711 -18.86 4.89 30.90
N THR A 712 -18.22 5.72 31.72
CA THR A 712 -18.92 6.70 32.56
C THR A 712 -19.56 7.78 31.70
N LEU A 713 -18.82 8.38 30.76
CA LEU A 713 -19.34 9.47 29.91
C LEU A 713 -20.47 9.03 28.98
N ILE A 714 -20.49 7.78 28.50
CA ILE A 714 -21.59 7.22 27.70
C ILE A 714 -22.92 7.20 28.47
N ARG A 715 -22.87 7.02 29.79
CA ARG A 715 -24.09 6.96 30.64
C ARG A 715 -24.66 8.34 30.96
N GLU A 716 -23.88 9.38 30.71
CA GLU A 716 -24.22 10.76 31.05
C GLU A 716 -24.68 11.51 29.80
N LYS A 717 -25.63 12.44 29.94
CA LYS A 717 -26.06 13.25 28.80
C LYS A 717 -25.00 14.33 28.52
N PRO A 718 -24.44 14.43 27.30
CA PRO A 718 -23.50 15.49 26.97
C PRO A 718 -24.19 16.85 27.09
N LYS A 719 -23.47 17.86 27.60
CA LYS A 719 -24.01 19.23 27.72
C LYS A 719 -24.09 19.97 26.40
N ASP A 720 -23.21 19.63 25.46
CA ASP A 720 -23.16 20.21 24.12
C ASP A 720 -22.68 19.19 23.07
N ASP A 721 -22.86 19.53 21.80
CA ASP A 721 -22.47 18.67 20.67
C ASP A 721 -20.94 18.48 20.57
N LYS A 722 -20.14 19.44 21.06
CA LYS A 722 -18.67 19.35 21.03
C LYS A 722 -18.15 18.27 21.99
N ALA A 723 -18.73 18.15 23.17
CA ALA A 723 -18.41 17.12 24.15
C ALA A 723 -18.80 15.73 23.62
N ARG A 724 -19.91 15.65 22.88
CA ARG A 724 -20.34 14.44 22.18
C ARG A 724 -19.37 14.03 21.08
N GLU A 725 -18.92 14.97 20.24
CA GLU A 725 -17.89 14.72 19.20
C GLU A 725 -16.60 14.17 19.80
N LYS A 726 -16.09 14.78 20.87
CA LYS A 726 -14.87 14.31 21.57
C LYS A 726 -15.04 12.91 22.15
N LEU A 727 -16.20 12.60 22.74
CA LEU A 727 -16.50 11.25 23.23
C LEU A 727 -16.56 10.24 22.08
N ASN A 728 -17.20 10.59 20.96
CA ASN A 728 -17.25 9.73 19.77
C ASN A 728 -15.86 9.45 19.22
N PHE A 729 -14.99 10.46 19.11
CA PHE A 729 -13.59 10.28 18.71
C PHE A 729 -12.86 9.28 19.62
N LEU A 730 -13.04 9.35 20.93
CA LEU A 730 -12.43 8.39 21.87
C LEU A 730 -12.96 6.96 21.68
N ILE A 731 -14.27 6.81 21.44
CA ILE A 731 -14.90 5.51 21.17
C ILE A 731 -14.32 4.93 19.88
N THR A 732 -14.27 5.71 18.80
CA THR A 732 -13.69 5.31 17.52
C THR A 732 -12.23 4.92 17.67
N LEU A 733 -11.41 5.75 18.33
CA LEU A 733 -9.98 5.50 18.52
C LEU A 733 -9.71 4.19 19.28
N VAL A 734 -10.43 3.95 20.38
CA VAL A 734 -10.23 2.74 21.20
C VAL A 734 -10.59 1.47 20.42
N ASN A 735 -11.65 1.53 19.61
CA ASN A 735 -12.11 0.40 18.81
C ASN A 735 -11.39 0.26 17.45
N SER A 736 -10.60 1.27 17.04
CA SER A 736 -9.88 1.25 15.77
C SER A 736 -8.66 0.30 15.77
N GLU A 737 -8.29 -0.10 14.56
CA GLU A 737 -7.05 -0.82 14.24
C GLU A 737 -5.81 0.09 14.22
N ILE A 738 -5.99 1.40 14.42
CA ILE A 738 -4.86 2.31 14.53
C ILE A 738 -4.50 2.45 16.00
N LYS A 739 -3.23 2.25 16.31
CA LYS A 739 -2.66 2.60 17.62
C LYS A 739 -1.66 3.72 17.43
N PHE A 740 -1.36 4.42 18.52
CA PHE A 740 -0.36 5.46 18.50
C PHE A 740 0.79 5.00 19.39
N GLU A 741 1.99 4.95 18.83
CA GLU A 741 3.17 4.47 19.53
C GLU A 741 4.10 5.62 19.90
N LYS A 742 4.70 5.49 21.08
CA LYS A 742 5.66 6.46 21.59
C LYS A 742 6.98 6.36 20.80
N ILE A 743 7.47 7.48 20.31
CA ILE A 743 8.82 7.61 19.76
C ILE A 743 9.82 7.46 20.90
N ASN A 744 10.62 6.39 20.84
CA ASN A 744 11.64 6.06 21.82
C ASN A 744 12.98 6.72 21.49
N LYS A 745 13.28 6.89 20.19
CA LYS A 745 14.53 7.50 19.74
C LYS A 745 14.36 8.15 18.37
N ILE A 746 15.03 9.30 18.18
CA ILE A 746 15.21 9.94 16.86
C ILE A 746 16.72 10.07 16.62
N THR A 747 17.20 9.65 15.45
CA THR A 747 18.59 9.88 15.03
C THR A 747 18.63 10.45 13.62
N THR A 748 19.58 11.35 13.36
CA THR A 748 19.83 11.91 12.03
C THR A 748 21.19 11.45 11.51
N GLU A 749 21.30 11.27 10.21
CA GLU A 749 22.56 10.99 9.51
C GLU A 749 22.58 11.75 8.17
N ASP A 750 23.75 12.22 7.73
CA ASP A 750 23.91 12.74 6.38
C ASP A 750 23.70 11.61 5.38
N TYR A 751 22.85 11.85 4.38
CA TYR A 751 22.47 10.87 3.39
C TYR A 751 22.55 11.48 1.99
N ASP A 752 23.19 10.73 1.08
CA ASP A 752 23.26 11.00 -0.35
C ASP A 752 22.84 9.70 -1.04
N GLY A 753 21.61 9.65 -1.53
CA GLY A 753 21.02 8.43 -2.05
C GLY A 753 19.59 8.63 -2.54
N VAL A 754 18.88 7.53 -2.76
CA VAL A 754 17.54 7.58 -3.38
C VAL A 754 16.46 7.40 -2.33
N LEU A 755 15.48 8.31 -2.33
CA LEU A 755 14.24 8.16 -1.56
C LEU A 755 13.04 7.94 -2.49
N TYR A 756 12.02 7.30 -1.94
CA TYR A 756 10.83 6.85 -2.64
C TYR A 756 9.58 7.44 -1.97
N ASP A 757 8.56 7.73 -2.76
CA ASP A 757 7.20 8.07 -2.30
C ASP A 757 6.20 7.60 -3.36
N PHE A 758 4.90 7.56 -3.06
CA PHE A 758 3.87 7.33 -4.07
C PHE A 758 2.53 7.92 -3.67
N SER A 759 1.74 8.28 -4.68
CA SER A 759 0.43 8.87 -4.42
C SER A 759 -0.66 7.88 -4.08
N VAL A 760 -1.52 8.26 -3.15
CA VAL A 760 -2.69 7.48 -2.74
C VAL A 760 -3.92 8.38 -2.83
N PRO A 761 -4.65 8.36 -3.97
CA PRO A 761 -5.83 9.17 -4.13
C PRO A 761 -6.88 8.86 -3.05
N LYS A 762 -7.61 9.89 -2.59
CA LYS A 762 -8.71 9.87 -1.59
C LYS A 762 -8.28 9.91 -0.12
N THR A 763 -7.38 9.04 0.28
CA THR A 763 -7.05 8.84 1.71
C THR A 763 -5.69 9.43 2.08
N GLU A 764 -4.82 9.65 1.10
CA GLU A 764 -3.56 10.39 1.25
C GLU A 764 -2.60 9.81 2.30
N ASN A 765 -2.76 8.51 2.62
CA ASN A 765 -1.86 7.79 3.49
C ASN A 765 -1.66 6.34 3.05
N TYR A 766 -0.58 5.73 3.54
CA TYR A 766 -0.22 4.33 3.35
C TYR A 766 0.48 3.76 4.59
N ILE A 767 0.62 2.44 4.64
CA ILE A 767 1.31 1.74 5.73
C ILE A 767 2.74 1.39 5.32
N ALA A 768 3.71 1.93 6.06
CA ALA A 768 5.14 1.82 5.78
C ALA A 768 5.90 1.38 7.03
N ASN A 769 6.50 0.18 7.02
CA ASN A 769 7.09 -0.45 8.22
C ASN A 769 6.15 -0.43 9.44
N GLY A 770 4.84 -0.60 9.21
CA GLY A 770 3.82 -0.50 10.25
C GLY A 770 3.35 0.93 10.58
N PHE A 771 4.10 1.97 10.22
CA PHE A 771 3.69 3.37 10.41
C PHE A 771 2.61 3.79 9.41
N CYS A 772 1.70 4.66 9.83
CA CYS A 772 0.80 5.37 8.92
C CYS A 772 1.50 6.65 8.41
N SER A 773 1.78 6.70 7.12
CA SER A 773 2.59 7.72 6.43
C SER A 773 1.73 8.51 5.42
N HIS A 774 1.97 9.82 5.25
CA HIS A 774 1.19 10.72 4.38
C HIS A 774 1.80 10.84 2.94
N ASN A 775 1.03 11.36 1.97
CA ASN A 775 1.40 11.55 0.53
C ASN A 775 1.65 13.02 0.07
N SER A 776 2.20 13.28 -1.14
CA SER A 776 2.56 14.59 -1.75
C SER A 776 1.74 14.98 -3.03
N GLN A 777 1.63 16.29 -3.37
CA GLN A 777 1.10 16.95 -4.62
C GLN A 777 1.79 18.35 -4.80
N THR A 778 1.44 19.22 -5.77
CA THR A 778 2.09 20.56 -5.93
C THR A 778 1.33 21.72 -5.26
N ARG A 779 2.00 22.46 -4.36
CA ARG A 779 1.44 23.60 -3.60
C ARG A 779 2.33 24.83 -3.60
N ILE A 780 1.69 26.00 -3.75
CA ILE A 780 2.36 27.29 -3.70
C ILE A 780 1.66 28.18 -2.66
N TYR A 781 2.41 28.63 -1.66
CA TYR A 781 1.95 29.62 -0.70
C TYR A 781 2.25 31.03 -1.20
N LEU A 782 1.25 31.92 -1.10
CA LEU A 782 1.32 33.29 -1.55
C LEU A 782 1.13 34.25 -0.38
N ARG A 783 2.03 35.24 -0.26
CA ARG A 783 1.93 36.30 0.73
C ARG A 783 2.34 37.67 0.18
N LYS A 784 1.96 38.73 0.90
CA LYS A 784 2.42 40.10 0.61
C LYS A 784 3.89 40.26 1.01
N GLY A 785 4.68 40.85 0.13
CA GLY A 785 6.09 41.22 0.37
C GLY A 785 6.26 42.71 0.70
N LYS A 786 7.50 43.20 0.71
CA LYS A 786 7.83 44.61 0.98
C LYS A 786 7.62 45.47 -0.27
N LYS A 787 7.28 46.75 -0.10
CA LYS A 787 7.16 47.75 -1.19
C LYS A 787 6.25 47.30 -2.35
N GLY A 788 5.11 46.68 -2.03
CA GLY A 788 4.12 46.27 -3.02
C GLY A 788 4.39 44.94 -3.72
N SER A 789 5.52 44.25 -3.44
CA SER A 789 5.79 42.93 -3.97
C SER A 789 4.92 41.83 -3.36
N ARG A 790 4.97 40.65 -3.93
CA ARG A 790 4.40 39.39 -3.47
C ARG A 790 5.52 38.36 -3.40
N VAL A 791 5.32 37.34 -2.58
CA VAL A 791 6.23 36.20 -2.49
C VAL A 791 5.42 34.94 -2.78
N ALA A 792 5.87 34.17 -3.78
CA ALA A 792 5.44 32.80 -3.99
C ALA A 792 6.48 31.87 -3.39
N LYS A 793 6.02 30.92 -2.59
CA LYS A 793 6.86 29.89 -2.00
C LYS A 793 6.30 28.55 -2.40
N LEU A 794 7.08 27.73 -3.10
CA LEU A 794 6.76 26.34 -3.32
C LEU A 794 6.82 25.60 -1.99
N ILE A 795 5.68 25.09 -1.54
CA ILE A 795 5.51 24.40 -0.26
C ILE A 795 5.54 22.88 -0.45
N ASP A 796 5.06 22.40 -1.59
CA ASP A 796 5.11 20.99 -1.98
C ASP A 796 5.16 20.84 -3.51
N SER A 797 5.78 19.77 -4.00
CA SER A 797 5.81 19.35 -5.41
C SER A 797 6.28 17.88 -5.54
N PRO A 798 5.72 17.08 -6.46
CA PRO A 798 6.16 15.70 -6.67
C PRO A 798 7.56 15.59 -7.30
N TRP A 799 8.16 16.68 -7.81
CA TRP A 799 9.47 16.60 -8.47
C TRP A 799 10.32 17.90 -8.42
N ILE A 800 9.77 19.04 -7.99
CA ILE A 800 10.47 20.33 -7.92
C ILE A 800 10.96 20.59 -6.48
N GLU A 801 12.17 21.14 -6.34
CA GLU A 801 12.76 21.50 -5.04
C GLU A 801 12.08 22.74 -4.42
N ASP A 802 11.87 22.74 -3.09
CA ASP A 802 11.37 23.92 -2.36
C ASP A 802 12.18 25.15 -2.71
N SER A 803 11.47 26.20 -3.10
CA SER A 803 12.04 27.46 -3.52
C SER A 803 11.02 28.57 -3.26
N GLU A 804 11.50 29.80 -3.19
CA GLU A 804 10.63 30.96 -3.14
C GLU A 804 11.13 32.01 -4.12
N CYS A 805 10.18 32.74 -4.71
CA CYS A 805 10.46 33.88 -5.55
C CYS A 805 9.65 35.09 -5.09
N ALA A 806 10.14 36.27 -5.40
CA ALA A 806 9.39 37.51 -5.26
C ALA A 806 8.92 37.96 -6.64
N PHE A 807 7.67 38.40 -6.72
CA PHE A 807 7.06 38.92 -7.96
C PHE A 807 6.21 40.16 -7.65
N ARG A 808 5.93 40.99 -8.65
CA ARG A 808 4.97 42.09 -8.56
C ARG A 808 3.78 41.82 -9.45
N VAL A 809 2.63 42.39 -9.07
CA VAL A 809 1.44 42.43 -9.90
C VAL A 809 1.35 43.85 -10.47
N THR A 810 1.50 44.00 -11.77
CA THR A 810 1.47 45.30 -12.48
C THR A 810 0.29 45.36 -13.45
N GLU A 811 0.09 46.46 -14.15
CA GLU A 811 -0.87 46.53 -15.27
C GLU A 811 -0.56 45.51 -16.37
N GLY A 812 0.70 45.08 -16.48
CA GLY A 812 1.19 44.17 -17.50
C GLY A 812 1.14 42.67 -17.18
N GLY A 813 0.76 42.29 -15.96
CA GLY A 813 0.79 40.89 -15.54
C GLY A 813 1.58 40.69 -14.25
N LEU A 814 2.25 39.54 -14.18
CA LEU A 814 3.20 39.22 -13.12
C LEU A 814 4.61 39.55 -13.64
N GLU A 815 5.37 40.33 -12.88
CA GLU A 815 6.73 40.77 -13.24
C GLU A 815 7.73 40.41 -12.12
N ASP A 816 9.00 40.26 -12.48
CA ASP A 816 10.10 40.10 -11.51
C ASP A 816 10.25 41.35 -10.63
N VAL A 817 10.75 41.18 -9.39
CA VAL A 817 10.81 42.25 -8.35
C VAL A 817 12.04 43.13 -8.42
#